data_AF-A0A8H4IM42-F1
#
_entry.id   AF-A0A8H4IM42-F1
#
_cell.length_a   1.000
_cell.length_b   1.000
_cell.length_c   1.000
_cell.angle_alpha   90.00
_cell.angle_beta   90.00
_cell.angle_gamma   90.00
#
_symmetry.space_group_name_H-M   'P 1'
#
loop_
_entity.id
_entity.type
_entity.pdbx_description
1 polymer ?
#
loop_
_entity_poly.entity_id
_entity_poly.type
_entity_poly.pdbx_seq_one_letter_code
_entity_poly.pdbx_strand_id
1 'polypeptide(L)'
;MSPTAIEVVTPTAEPKRREAGKNGTPLEIMSHGPLALTGIPNFTSQEGKRRWQLEHMAGAFRIFGRHGYAEGMAGHISVRDPILPNAFWINPLGVHFSLLRASDMMLLDMDTGEVLIGGATGRPANATGYLIHRAVHMARPDVHAVCHAHPPHGRAWSSFARPLEMLNQDVCNLFGAQAVYAEYGGLAVGGDEGMKIAKALGQNKACILMNHGLLTVGTTVDEAAYLFRLMENSCQVQLLAEAAAANGLQKKIISDEEALNNFNLTSEAAVISSTEMLGGQKSDVEDDVLDRRMKIDDFAPFWFHFAIVQQQRFGRQPANLEGIVIMAFRVLDGKKLAFGSAQDKVDFCEALVDGFSQQGLVKLVNHGISDSDIEKAFEWSKRFFELPDHVKESIRHPPQANPNRGWTCPGQEKSWAITDFEKGAQKTAARRFDLKESFDMGAANDALYANMWPPEDELPGLRGFLERFYGACQEVHMRILEALEQGLRARGIDVDLVGRCRENVSELRLNYYPPVKVEELRRGNLSRISEHTDFGTVTLLLQDRVGGLEVEDQSNLGQYVSVEADSKTEMLVNIGDSLQRITNDVLTSVSHRVTVPQAEREREAGELAARYSLVYFAKFSRDVSLRPLAAFVDAERPPKYPDMTAYEWNQVKLQRIYG
;
A
#
# COMPACT_ATOMS: atom_id res chain seq x y z
N MET A 1 -23.77 -17.13 -15.89
CA MET A 1 -24.06 -16.68 -14.52
C MET A 1 -23.03 -15.61 -14.24
N SER A 2 -23.48 -14.35 -14.22
CA SER A 2 -22.65 -13.14 -14.11
C SER A 2 -22.15 -12.94 -12.66
N PRO A 3 -20.98 -12.32 -12.42
CA PRO A 3 -20.50 -11.99 -11.08
C PRO A 3 -21.08 -10.63 -10.63
N THR A 4 -21.58 -10.61 -9.40
CA THR A 4 -22.41 -9.56 -8.81
C THR A 4 -21.58 -8.39 -8.31
N ALA A 5 -21.88 -7.18 -8.81
CA ALA A 5 -21.40 -5.92 -8.27
C ALA A 5 -21.82 -5.73 -6.81
N ILE A 6 -21.04 -4.98 -6.03
CA ILE A 6 -21.51 -4.41 -4.76
C ILE A 6 -22.60 -3.39 -5.13
N GLU A 7 -23.86 -3.81 -5.07
CA GLU A 7 -24.99 -2.90 -5.14
C GLU A 7 -25.01 -2.05 -3.87
N VAL A 8 -24.67 -0.76 -4.01
CA VAL A 8 -25.25 0.26 -3.14
C VAL A 8 -26.73 0.29 -3.49
N VAL A 9 -27.55 -0.38 -2.68
CA VAL A 9 -29.00 -0.37 -2.86
C VAL A 9 -29.50 1.05 -2.59
N THR A 10 -29.67 1.85 -3.65
CA THR A 10 -30.55 3.00 -3.62
C THR A 10 -31.98 2.52 -3.40
N PRO A 11 -32.78 3.11 -2.47
CA PRO A 11 -34.15 2.69 -2.26
C PRO A 11 -34.94 2.85 -3.58
N THR A 12 -35.46 1.74 -4.10
CA THR A 12 -36.20 1.64 -5.36
C THR A 12 -37.69 2.03 -5.24
N ALA A 13 -38.07 2.75 -4.18
CA ALA A 13 -39.45 3.18 -4.00
C ALA A 13 -39.59 4.67 -4.38
N GLU A 14 -40.47 4.95 -5.34
CA GLU A 14 -40.99 6.31 -5.52
C GLU A 14 -41.44 6.88 -4.17
N PRO A 15 -41.11 8.14 -3.85
CA PRO A 15 -41.37 8.67 -2.53
C PRO A 15 -42.88 8.87 -2.36
N LYS A 16 -43.52 7.92 -1.68
CA LYS A 16 -44.89 8.11 -1.20
C LYS A 16 -44.85 9.18 -0.12
N ARG A 17 -45.59 10.27 -0.35
CA ARG A 17 -45.88 11.31 0.65
C ARG A 17 -46.36 10.62 1.94
N ARG A 18 -45.52 10.61 2.98
CA ARG A 18 -45.92 10.23 4.34
C ARG A 18 -46.02 11.53 5.14
N GLU A 19 -47.17 11.74 5.75
CA GLU A 19 -47.34 12.82 6.73
C GLU A 19 -46.41 12.58 7.92
N ALA A 20 -45.83 13.65 8.47
CA ALA A 20 -44.97 13.61 9.64
C ALA A 20 -45.76 13.03 10.83
N GLY A 21 -45.58 11.74 11.08
CA GLY A 21 -46.17 11.01 12.19
C GLY A 21 -45.08 10.58 13.19
N LYS A 22 -45.41 10.59 14.49
CA LYS A 22 -44.52 10.25 15.62
C LYS A 22 -43.98 8.81 15.63
N ASN A 23 -44.20 8.02 14.58
CA ASN A 23 -43.78 6.63 14.47
C ASN A 23 -42.83 6.47 13.27
N GLY A 24 -41.54 6.68 13.53
CA GLY A 24 -40.42 6.53 12.59
C GLY A 24 -39.10 6.57 13.36
N THR A 25 -38.00 6.15 12.74
CA THR A 25 -36.64 6.37 13.27
C THR A 25 -36.40 7.87 13.48
N PRO A 26 -35.49 8.29 14.38
CA PRO A 26 -35.27 9.72 14.61
C PRO A 26 -34.89 10.50 13.35
N LEU A 27 -34.14 9.88 12.43
CA LEU A 27 -33.81 10.44 11.13
C LEU A 27 -35.05 10.68 10.25
N GLU A 28 -36.01 9.76 10.27
CA GLU A 28 -37.30 9.90 9.56
C GLU A 28 -38.17 10.99 10.19
N ILE A 29 -38.15 11.13 11.52
CA ILE A 29 -38.87 12.19 12.24
C ILE A 29 -38.30 13.57 11.89
N MET A 30 -36.98 13.68 11.73
CA MET A 30 -36.30 14.94 11.37
C MET A 30 -36.32 15.27 9.88
N SER A 31 -36.59 14.28 9.02
CA SER A 31 -36.63 14.48 7.57
C SER A 31 -37.96 15.08 7.13
N HIS A 32 -37.92 16.21 6.40
CA HIS A 32 -39.10 16.81 5.79
C HIS A 32 -39.06 16.69 4.26
N GLY A 33 -40.09 16.10 3.68
CA GLY A 33 -40.22 15.92 2.24
C GLY A 33 -39.99 14.47 1.77
N PRO A 34 -39.92 14.24 0.45
CA PRO A 34 -39.83 12.89 -0.12
C PRO A 34 -38.47 12.22 0.05
N LEU A 35 -37.44 12.96 0.45
CA LEU A 35 -36.06 12.50 0.54
C LEU A 35 -35.71 12.32 2.01
N ALA A 36 -35.29 11.11 2.39
CA ALA A 36 -34.69 10.83 3.69
C ALA A 36 -33.17 10.68 3.50
N LEU A 37 -32.39 11.21 4.44
CA LEU A 37 -30.94 10.95 4.49
C LEU A 37 -30.69 9.45 4.64
N THR A 38 -29.66 8.94 3.97
CA THR A 38 -29.22 7.55 4.13
C THR A 38 -28.30 7.48 5.36
N GLY A 39 -28.59 6.57 6.29
CA GLY A 39 -27.79 6.37 7.51
C GLY A 39 -26.47 5.65 7.24
N ILE A 40 -25.94 4.97 8.28
CA ILE A 40 -24.70 4.18 8.16
C ILE A 40 -24.84 3.16 7.02
N PRO A 41 -23.89 3.08 6.06
CA PRO A 41 -23.98 2.14 4.95
C PRO A 41 -24.03 0.68 5.41
N ASN A 42 -24.74 -0.16 4.67
CA ASN A 42 -24.63 -1.60 4.80
C ASN A 42 -23.44 -2.10 3.99
N PHE A 43 -22.66 -3.01 4.55
CA PHE A 43 -21.47 -3.56 3.90
C PHE A 43 -21.69 -5.02 3.53
N THR A 44 -21.39 -5.37 2.27
CA THR A 44 -21.44 -6.74 1.77
C THR A 44 -20.19 -7.57 2.13
N SER A 45 -19.13 -6.92 2.61
CA SER A 45 -17.91 -7.56 3.12
C SER A 45 -17.34 -6.83 4.34
N GLN A 46 -16.65 -7.56 5.21
CA GLN A 46 -16.02 -6.96 6.41
C GLN A 46 -14.82 -6.08 6.03
N GLU A 47 -14.15 -6.37 4.92
CA GLU A 47 -13.06 -5.56 4.40
C GLU A 47 -13.57 -4.24 3.81
N GLY A 48 -14.75 -4.26 3.17
CA GLY A 48 -15.45 -3.05 2.75
C GLY A 48 -15.79 -2.15 3.93
N LYS A 49 -16.25 -2.75 5.04
CA LYS A 49 -16.50 -2.06 6.31
C LYS A 49 -15.21 -1.49 6.91
N ARG A 50 -14.12 -2.28 6.92
CA ARG A 50 -12.80 -1.84 7.41
C ARG A 50 -12.31 -0.63 6.62
N ARG A 51 -12.37 -0.70 5.29
CA ARG A 51 -11.97 0.42 4.42
C ARG A 51 -12.74 1.68 4.74
N TRP A 52 -14.07 1.58 4.79
CA TRP A 52 -14.93 2.70 5.16
C TRP A 52 -14.55 3.29 6.52
N GLN A 53 -14.28 2.45 7.53
CA GLN A 53 -13.84 2.92 8.84
C GLN A 53 -12.50 3.69 8.80
N LEU A 54 -11.51 3.25 8.00
CA LEU A 54 -10.21 3.93 7.92
C LEU A 54 -10.26 5.23 7.10
N GLU A 55 -11.00 5.26 6.01
CA GLU A 55 -11.25 6.48 5.22
C GLU A 55 -11.93 7.56 6.10
N HIS A 56 -12.95 7.16 6.85
CA HIS A 56 -13.66 8.04 7.77
C HIS A 56 -12.77 8.48 8.95
N MET A 57 -11.90 7.61 9.44
CA MET A 57 -10.91 7.93 10.46
C MET A 57 -9.89 8.98 9.98
N ALA A 58 -9.37 8.84 8.77
CA ALA A 58 -8.49 9.85 8.17
C ALA A 58 -9.21 11.18 7.97
N GLY A 59 -10.46 11.15 7.48
CA GLY A 59 -11.32 12.34 7.39
C GLY A 59 -11.50 13.03 8.75
N ALA A 60 -11.80 12.26 9.81
CA ALA A 60 -11.94 12.79 11.16
C ALA A 60 -10.66 13.49 11.67
N PHE A 61 -9.48 12.92 11.42
CA PHE A 61 -8.21 13.59 11.74
C PHE A 61 -8.03 14.91 10.98
N ARG A 62 -8.31 14.94 9.68
CA ARG A 62 -8.17 16.18 8.89
C ARG A 62 -9.08 17.28 9.43
N ILE A 63 -10.30 16.92 9.84
CA ILE A 63 -11.23 17.83 10.50
C ILE A 63 -10.66 18.32 11.84
N PHE A 64 -10.15 17.42 12.68
CA PHE A 64 -9.48 17.81 13.96
C PHE A 64 -8.30 18.75 13.71
N GLY A 65 -7.52 18.50 12.66
CA GLY A 65 -6.41 19.35 12.23
C GLY A 65 -6.87 20.77 11.85
N ARG A 66 -7.96 20.91 11.09
CA ARG A 66 -8.52 22.23 10.73
C ARG A 66 -9.07 23.01 11.92
N HIS A 67 -9.59 22.31 12.91
CA HIS A 67 -10.10 22.91 14.13
C HIS A 67 -9.04 23.14 15.21
N GLY A 68 -7.76 22.86 14.91
CA GLY A 68 -6.65 23.14 15.81
C GLY A 68 -6.62 22.22 17.04
N TYR A 69 -7.16 21.00 16.93
CA TYR A 69 -7.14 20.02 18.02
C TYR A 69 -5.82 19.25 18.10
N ALA A 70 -4.94 19.39 17.10
CA ALA A 70 -3.62 18.79 17.08
C ALA A 70 -2.67 19.54 18.03
N GLU A 71 -2.08 18.83 18.98
CA GLU A 71 -1.09 19.38 19.93
C GLU A 71 0.20 18.55 19.83
N GLY A 72 1.04 18.88 18.85
CA GLY A 72 2.30 18.16 18.60
C GLY A 72 2.09 16.68 18.29
N MET A 73 2.54 15.80 19.20
CA MET A 73 2.42 14.34 19.07
C MET A 73 1.25 13.73 19.86
N ALA A 74 0.42 14.58 20.48
CA ALA A 74 -0.67 14.15 21.34
C ALA A 74 -2.01 14.02 20.59
N GLY A 75 -2.86 13.14 21.10
CA GLY A 75 -4.18 12.84 20.57
C GLY A 75 -4.19 11.66 19.59
N HIS A 76 -5.28 10.91 19.68
CA HIS A 76 -5.46 9.61 19.05
C HIS A 76 -6.92 9.42 18.68
N ILE A 77 -7.14 8.83 17.51
CA ILE A 77 -8.42 8.21 17.16
C ILE A 77 -8.11 6.72 17.01
N SER A 78 -9.00 5.86 17.47
CA SER A 78 -8.93 4.43 17.17
C SER A 78 -10.25 3.87 16.70
N VAL A 79 -10.19 2.78 15.95
CA VAL A 79 -11.36 2.00 15.56
C VAL A 79 -11.10 0.50 15.63
N ARG A 80 -11.97 -0.25 16.31
CA ARG A 80 -11.97 -1.70 16.40
C ARG A 80 -12.11 -2.28 15.01
N ASP A 81 -11.26 -3.25 14.74
CA ASP A 81 -11.23 -3.92 13.46
C ASP A 81 -12.44 -4.86 13.27
N PRO A 82 -13.14 -4.81 12.12
CA PRO A 82 -14.34 -5.62 11.90
C PRO A 82 -14.02 -7.09 11.57
N ILE A 83 -12.75 -7.43 11.31
CA ILE A 83 -12.29 -8.78 10.93
C ILE A 83 -11.53 -9.45 12.09
N LEU A 84 -10.77 -8.67 12.85
CA LEU A 84 -10.01 -9.05 14.03
C LEU A 84 -10.55 -8.28 15.25
N PRO A 85 -11.65 -8.72 15.88
CA PRO A 85 -12.31 -7.95 16.94
C PRO A 85 -11.46 -7.66 18.18
N ASN A 86 -10.37 -8.41 18.38
CA ASN A 86 -9.37 -8.20 19.44
C ASN A 86 -8.21 -7.27 19.00
N ALA A 87 -8.39 -6.51 17.93
CA ALA A 87 -7.44 -5.54 17.42
C ALA A 87 -8.13 -4.21 17.10
N PHE A 88 -7.36 -3.11 17.11
CA PHE A 88 -7.86 -1.79 16.73
C PHE A 88 -6.85 -1.01 15.92
N TRP A 89 -7.34 -0.19 15.00
CA TRP A 89 -6.56 0.75 14.21
C TRP A 89 -6.32 2.03 15.01
N ILE A 90 -5.14 2.64 14.87
CA ILE A 90 -4.74 3.90 15.49
C ILE A 90 -3.79 4.67 14.57
N ASN A 91 -3.69 6.00 14.72
CA ASN A 91 -2.74 6.82 13.97
C ASN A 91 -1.28 6.59 14.39
N PRO A 92 -0.32 6.75 13.47
CA PRO A 92 1.11 6.68 13.77
C PRO A 92 1.59 7.90 14.56
N LEU A 93 2.71 7.74 15.28
CA LEU A 93 3.37 8.83 15.98
C LEU A 93 4.06 9.80 14.99
N GLY A 94 3.96 11.10 15.24
CA GLY A 94 4.75 12.11 14.54
C GLY A 94 4.22 12.53 13.16
N VAL A 95 2.93 12.26 12.87
CA VAL A 95 2.23 12.79 11.70
C VAL A 95 1.17 13.77 12.16
N HIS A 96 1.20 14.99 11.60
CA HIS A 96 0.20 16.01 11.91
C HIS A 96 -1.19 15.55 11.42
N PHE A 97 -2.24 15.82 12.19
CA PHE A 97 -3.60 15.35 11.88
C PHE A 97 -4.08 15.72 10.47
N SER A 98 -3.75 16.91 9.99
CA SER A 98 -4.10 17.37 8.64
C SER A 98 -3.46 16.58 7.49
N LEU A 99 -2.46 15.74 7.77
CA LEU A 99 -1.71 14.97 6.76
C LEU A 99 -2.05 13.48 6.77
N LEU A 100 -2.80 13.00 7.78
CA LEU A 100 -3.12 11.59 7.92
C LEU A 100 -4.02 11.09 6.79
N ARG A 101 -3.70 9.90 6.27
CA ARG A 101 -4.46 9.14 5.26
C ARG A 101 -4.89 7.79 5.82
N ALA A 102 -5.91 7.17 5.24
CA ALA A 102 -6.33 5.82 5.61
C ALA A 102 -5.17 4.82 5.60
N SER A 103 -4.25 4.96 4.64
CA SER A 103 -3.06 4.13 4.48
C SER A 103 -1.96 4.36 5.53
N ASP A 104 -2.03 5.43 6.33
CA ASP A 104 -1.08 5.69 7.42
C ASP A 104 -1.43 4.93 8.71
N MET A 105 -2.67 4.45 8.86
CA MET A 105 -3.18 3.86 10.10
C MET A 105 -2.51 2.52 10.42
N MET A 106 -2.39 2.22 11.71
CA MET A 106 -1.72 1.02 12.23
C MET A 106 -2.71 0.18 13.02
N LEU A 107 -2.84 -1.10 12.70
CA LEU A 107 -3.59 -2.09 13.48
C LEU A 107 -2.72 -2.63 14.61
N LEU A 108 -3.20 -2.52 15.84
CA LEU A 108 -2.55 -3.05 17.04
C LEU A 108 -3.35 -4.18 17.66
N ASP A 109 -2.67 -5.20 18.17
CA ASP A 109 -3.26 -6.22 19.03
C ASP A 109 -3.62 -5.64 20.41
N MET A 110 -4.83 -5.90 20.90
CA MET A 110 -5.30 -5.32 22.18
C MET A 110 -4.55 -5.87 23.41
N ASP A 111 -4.06 -7.09 23.35
CA ASP A 111 -3.41 -7.77 24.48
C ASP A 111 -1.91 -7.46 24.54
N THR A 112 -1.22 -7.51 23.40
CA THR A 112 0.25 -7.39 23.32
C THR A 112 0.73 -6.00 22.94
N GLY A 113 -0.08 -5.24 22.19
CA GLY A 113 0.32 -3.96 21.62
C GLY A 113 1.26 -4.08 20.43
N GLU A 114 1.44 -5.31 19.94
CA GLU A 114 2.15 -5.59 18.71
C GLU A 114 1.42 -4.93 17.53
N VAL A 115 2.21 -4.34 16.62
CA VAL A 115 1.69 -3.81 15.36
C VAL A 115 1.39 -4.99 14.45
N LEU A 116 0.10 -5.31 14.32
CA LEU A 116 -0.38 -6.34 13.42
C LEU A 116 -0.37 -5.86 11.97
N ILE A 117 -0.71 -4.59 11.70
CA ILE A 117 -0.74 -4.02 10.34
C ILE A 117 -0.31 -2.55 10.41
N GLY A 118 0.38 -2.06 9.39
CA GLY A 118 1.00 -0.72 9.42
C GLY A 118 2.40 -0.74 10.04
N GLY A 119 3.00 0.42 10.30
CA GLY A 119 4.38 0.55 10.81
C GLY A 119 5.48 0.47 9.74
N ALA A 120 5.16 -0.01 8.53
CA ALA A 120 6.05 0.03 7.36
C ALA A 120 6.38 1.46 6.87
N THR A 121 5.65 2.48 7.33
CA THR A 121 5.93 3.90 7.06
C THR A 121 7.15 4.44 7.83
N GLY A 122 7.84 3.59 8.60
CA GLY A 122 9.01 3.95 9.41
C GLY A 122 8.65 4.72 10.69
N ARG A 123 7.37 4.69 11.10
CA ARG A 123 6.86 5.42 12.27
C ARG A 123 6.32 4.46 13.33
N PRO A 124 6.65 4.67 14.62
CA PRO A 124 6.14 3.84 15.70
C PRO A 124 4.70 4.19 16.07
N ALA A 125 3.98 3.25 16.69
CA ALA A 125 2.73 3.54 17.38
C ALA A 125 2.99 4.38 18.65
N ASN A 126 2.03 5.21 19.05
CA ASN A 126 2.11 5.96 20.29
C ASN A 126 1.73 5.06 21.49
N ALA A 127 2.68 4.76 22.36
CA ALA A 127 2.48 3.87 23.52
C ALA A 127 1.36 4.36 24.47
N THR A 128 1.28 5.66 24.72
CA THR A 128 0.22 6.27 25.56
C THR A 128 -1.15 6.11 24.92
N GLY A 129 -1.25 6.34 23.60
CA GLY A 129 -2.47 6.14 22.84
C GLY A 129 -2.94 4.68 22.88
N TYR A 130 -2.01 3.73 22.69
CA TYR A 130 -2.28 2.30 22.81
C TYR A 130 -2.88 1.94 24.18
N LEU A 131 -2.24 2.36 25.29
CA LEU A 131 -2.64 1.97 26.64
C LEU A 131 -4.05 2.47 27.04
N ILE A 132 -4.41 3.70 26.65
CA ILE A 132 -5.74 4.26 26.92
C ILE A 132 -6.80 3.58 26.06
N HIS A 133 -6.55 3.51 24.74
CA HIS A 133 -7.55 3.03 23.79
C HIS A 133 -7.81 1.52 23.94
N ARG A 134 -6.77 0.71 24.24
CA ARG A 134 -6.97 -0.71 24.55
C ARG A 134 -7.84 -0.92 25.78
N ALA A 135 -7.67 -0.12 26.82
CA ALA A 135 -8.40 -0.32 28.07
C ALA A 135 -9.89 -0.02 27.88
N VAL A 136 -10.20 1.02 27.10
CA VAL A 136 -11.57 1.34 26.69
C VAL A 136 -12.16 0.23 25.83
N HIS A 137 -11.47 -0.21 24.78
CA HIS A 137 -11.96 -1.29 23.92
C HIS A 137 -12.15 -2.63 24.66
N MET A 138 -11.26 -2.98 25.61
CA MET A 138 -11.42 -4.20 26.40
C MET A 138 -12.58 -4.11 27.39
N ALA A 139 -12.78 -2.94 28.01
CA ALA A 139 -13.89 -2.73 28.95
C ALA A 139 -15.26 -2.58 28.26
N ARG A 140 -15.27 -2.13 27.01
CA ARG A 140 -16.49 -1.83 26.23
C ARG A 140 -16.46 -2.53 24.87
N PRO A 141 -16.88 -3.81 24.80
CA PRO A 141 -17.01 -4.53 23.53
C PRO A 141 -17.98 -3.88 22.54
N ASP A 142 -18.97 -3.14 23.04
CA ASP A 142 -19.94 -2.37 22.25
C ASP A 142 -19.35 -1.10 21.61
N VAL A 143 -18.19 -0.64 22.09
CA VAL A 143 -17.48 0.52 21.53
C VAL A 143 -16.57 0.07 20.39
N HIS A 144 -16.78 0.70 19.24
CA HIS A 144 -15.98 0.49 18.05
C HIS A 144 -15.00 1.62 17.80
N ALA A 145 -15.29 2.86 18.14
CA ALA A 145 -14.37 3.98 17.92
C ALA A 145 -14.13 4.77 19.21
N VAL A 146 -12.91 5.27 19.38
CA VAL A 146 -12.51 6.12 20.50
C VAL A 146 -11.77 7.34 19.94
N CYS A 147 -12.19 8.54 20.29
CA CYS A 147 -11.51 9.79 19.95
C CYS A 147 -10.99 10.45 21.23
N HIS A 148 -9.71 10.78 21.27
CA HIS A 148 -9.07 11.48 22.37
C HIS A 148 -8.13 12.56 21.82
N ALA A 149 -8.26 13.79 22.32
CA ALA A 149 -7.33 14.87 22.01
C ALA A 149 -7.35 15.92 23.12
N HIS A 150 -6.51 16.95 22.96
CA HIS A 150 -6.29 18.00 23.95
C HIS A 150 -6.74 19.38 23.46
N PRO A 151 -7.99 19.53 23.00
CA PRO A 151 -8.44 20.76 22.38
C PRO A 151 -8.50 21.90 23.42
N PRO A 152 -8.39 23.17 22.98
CA PRO A 152 -8.20 24.31 23.89
C PRO A 152 -9.28 24.44 24.97
N HIS A 153 -10.57 24.37 24.59
CA HIS A 153 -11.66 24.62 25.53
C HIS A 153 -11.95 23.41 26.42
N GLY A 154 -11.80 22.20 25.88
CA GLY A 154 -11.90 20.94 26.60
C GLY A 154 -10.83 20.82 27.66
N ARG A 155 -9.58 21.21 27.36
CA ARG A 155 -8.53 21.32 28.38
C ARG A 155 -8.91 22.33 29.45
N ALA A 156 -9.35 23.53 29.07
CA ALA A 156 -9.74 24.56 30.02
C ALA A 156 -10.89 24.11 30.94
N TRP A 157 -11.92 23.46 30.38
CA TRP A 157 -13.05 22.94 31.14
C TRP A 157 -12.67 21.75 32.02
N SER A 158 -11.76 20.88 31.54
CA SER A 158 -11.33 19.70 32.29
C SER A 158 -10.70 20.02 33.63
N SER A 159 -10.11 21.22 33.79
CA SER A 159 -9.54 21.70 35.05
C SER A 159 -10.56 21.82 36.19
N PHE A 160 -11.86 21.87 35.88
CA PHE A 160 -12.94 21.93 36.87
C PHE A 160 -13.47 20.56 37.28
N ALA A 161 -13.07 19.48 36.61
CA ALA A 161 -13.49 18.10 36.90
C ALA A 161 -15.02 17.96 37.14
N ARG A 162 -15.84 18.54 36.24
CA ARG A 162 -17.30 18.52 36.32
C ARG A 162 -17.95 18.33 34.95
N PRO A 163 -19.15 17.73 34.89
CA PRO A 163 -19.89 17.59 33.62
C PRO A 163 -20.32 18.96 33.07
N LEU A 164 -20.64 18.99 31.77
CA LEU A 164 -21.27 20.12 31.11
C LEU A 164 -22.75 20.21 31.49
N GLU A 165 -23.24 21.43 31.67
CA GLU A 165 -24.65 21.69 31.95
C GLU A 165 -25.47 21.70 30.65
N MET A 166 -26.77 21.39 30.74
CA MET A 166 -27.68 21.42 29.60
C MET A 166 -28.09 22.86 29.24
N LEU A 167 -27.11 23.66 28.80
CA LEU A 167 -27.25 25.09 28.53
C LEU A 167 -28.03 25.39 27.25
N ASN A 168 -27.94 24.52 26.26
CA ASN A 168 -28.52 24.70 24.93
C ASN A 168 -28.87 23.35 24.30
N GLN A 169 -29.55 23.40 23.16
CA GLN A 169 -30.02 22.23 22.44
C GLN A 169 -28.89 21.25 22.07
N ASP A 170 -27.69 21.76 21.75
CA ASP A 170 -26.60 20.95 21.23
C ASP A 170 -26.04 20.00 22.30
N VAL A 171 -25.74 20.53 23.49
CA VAL A 171 -25.16 19.76 24.61
C VAL A 171 -26.14 18.69 25.17
N CYS A 172 -27.44 18.77 24.85
CA CYS A 172 -28.40 17.73 25.18
C CYS A 172 -28.07 16.38 24.55
N ASN A 173 -27.29 16.31 23.47
CA ASN A 173 -26.75 15.06 22.92
C ASN A 173 -25.82 14.31 23.90
N LEU A 174 -25.41 14.97 24.99
CA LEU A 174 -24.59 14.41 26.07
C LEU A 174 -25.39 14.23 27.37
N PHE A 175 -26.71 14.41 27.35
CA PHE A 175 -27.55 14.24 28.54
C PHE A 175 -27.51 12.78 29.02
N GLY A 176 -27.12 12.57 30.29
CA GLY A 176 -26.97 11.23 30.86
C GLY A 176 -25.87 10.36 30.24
N ALA A 177 -25.03 10.92 29.36
CA ALA A 177 -24.00 10.21 28.61
C ALA A 177 -22.59 10.76 28.86
N GLN A 178 -22.40 11.54 29.92
CA GLN A 178 -21.13 12.14 30.33
C GLN A 178 -20.55 11.42 31.56
N ALA A 179 -19.26 11.14 31.49
CA ALA A 179 -18.43 10.74 32.60
C ALA A 179 -17.43 11.86 32.94
N VAL A 180 -16.94 11.83 34.17
CA VAL A 180 -15.80 12.65 34.60
C VAL A 180 -14.78 11.74 35.27
N TYR A 181 -13.56 11.73 34.73
CA TYR A 181 -12.41 11.16 35.39
C TYR A 181 -11.71 12.27 36.18
N ALA A 182 -11.97 12.30 37.50
CA ALA A 182 -11.53 13.35 38.42
C ALA A 182 -10.17 13.06 39.11
N GLU A 183 -9.38 12.15 38.54
CA GLU A 183 -8.01 11.88 38.97
C GLU A 183 -7.04 12.28 37.84
N TYR A 184 -5.78 12.59 38.18
CA TYR A 184 -4.72 12.86 37.21
C TYR A 184 -3.58 11.86 37.41
N GLY A 185 -3.38 10.97 36.44
CA GLY A 185 -2.38 9.89 36.50
C GLY A 185 -0.99 10.27 35.99
N GLY A 186 -0.84 11.41 35.33
CA GLY A 186 0.40 11.85 34.68
C GLY A 186 0.45 11.49 33.19
N LEU A 187 1.64 11.28 32.64
CA LEU A 187 1.77 10.63 31.32
C LEU A 187 1.43 9.16 31.53
N ALA A 188 0.44 8.62 30.81
CA ALA A 188 0.00 7.22 30.88
C ALA A 188 1.06 6.26 30.33
N VAL A 189 2.23 6.19 30.96
CA VAL A 189 3.35 5.30 30.64
C VAL A 189 3.13 3.93 31.32
N GLY A 190 2.27 3.87 32.34
CA GLY A 190 1.77 2.64 32.95
C GLY A 190 0.30 2.38 32.56
N GLY A 191 -0.06 1.13 32.27
CA GLY A 191 -1.41 0.75 31.82
C GLY A 191 -2.53 0.99 32.84
N ASP A 192 -2.20 1.33 34.09
CA ASP A 192 -3.15 1.60 35.17
C ASP A 192 -4.06 2.79 34.89
N GLU A 193 -3.54 3.85 34.25
CA GLU A 193 -4.34 5.04 33.94
C GLU A 193 -5.43 4.74 32.90
N GLY A 194 -5.12 3.95 31.86
CA GLY A 194 -6.11 3.53 30.87
C GLY A 194 -7.27 2.76 31.51
N MET A 195 -6.99 1.86 32.45
CA MET A 195 -8.02 1.10 33.16
C MET A 195 -8.91 1.98 34.03
N LYS A 196 -8.33 2.99 34.70
CA LYS A 196 -9.10 3.97 35.49
C LYS A 196 -9.99 4.83 34.60
N ILE A 197 -9.47 5.28 33.46
CA ILE A 197 -10.25 6.05 32.46
C ILE A 197 -11.41 5.19 31.94
N ALA A 198 -11.16 3.94 31.55
CA ALA A 198 -12.21 3.04 31.08
C ALA A 198 -13.28 2.78 32.15
N LYS A 199 -12.86 2.61 33.41
CA LYS A 199 -13.77 2.48 34.55
C LYS A 199 -14.60 3.74 34.78
N ALA A 200 -13.98 4.92 34.71
CA ALA A 200 -14.66 6.20 34.88
C ALA A 200 -15.65 6.47 33.74
N LEU A 201 -15.29 6.14 32.50
CA LEU A 201 -16.17 6.21 31.34
C LEU A 201 -17.44 5.37 31.58
N GLY A 202 -17.31 4.16 32.13
CA GLY A 202 -18.47 3.31 32.42
C GLY A 202 -19.26 3.02 31.15
N GLN A 203 -20.58 3.24 31.18
CA GLN A 203 -21.48 3.08 30.03
C GLN A 203 -21.71 4.38 29.23
N ASN A 204 -21.02 5.47 29.59
CA ASN A 204 -21.17 6.77 28.95
C ASN A 204 -20.54 6.80 27.55
N LYS A 205 -20.87 7.86 26.78
CA LYS A 205 -20.31 8.12 25.44
C LYS A 205 -19.20 9.17 25.45
N ALA A 206 -19.11 10.00 26.47
CA ALA A 206 -18.13 11.06 26.59
C ALA A 206 -17.52 11.11 27.99
N CYS A 207 -16.24 11.45 28.10
CA CYS A 207 -15.53 11.56 29.36
C CYS A 207 -14.64 12.81 29.38
N ILE A 208 -14.77 13.61 30.44
CA ILE A 208 -13.86 14.70 30.75
C ILE A 208 -12.72 14.14 31.60
N LEU A 209 -11.49 14.25 31.10
CA LEU A 209 -10.29 13.78 31.79
C LEU A 209 -9.62 14.98 32.47
N MET A 210 -9.69 15.05 33.81
CA MET A 210 -9.20 16.19 34.58
C MET A 210 -7.77 16.58 34.21
N ASN A 211 -7.56 17.86 33.86
CA ASN A 211 -6.28 18.43 33.44
C ASN A 211 -5.62 17.76 32.21
N HIS A 212 -6.36 16.95 31.45
CA HIS A 212 -5.82 16.17 30.35
C HIS A 212 -6.52 16.51 29.04
N GLY A 213 -7.84 16.36 28.97
CA GLY A 213 -8.59 16.63 27.75
C GLY A 213 -9.93 15.90 27.71
N LEU A 214 -10.37 15.58 26.50
CA LEU A 214 -11.67 14.94 26.26
C LEU A 214 -11.45 13.54 25.68
N LEU A 215 -12.38 12.63 25.96
CA LEU A 215 -12.45 11.32 25.33
C LEU A 215 -13.90 11.01 24.98
N THR A 216 -14.16 10.58 23.75
CA THR A 216 -15.49 10.16 23.31
C THR A 216 -15.43 8.80 22.64
N VAL A 217 -16.56 8.09 22.68
CA VAL A 217 -16.70 6.76 22.11
C VAL A 217 -17.93 6.65 21.23
N GLY A 218 -17.89 5.74 20.26
CA GLY A 218 -18.99 5.49 19.34
C GLY A 218 -18.94 4.09 18.73
N THR A 219 -20.01 3.76 18.02
CA THR A 219 -20.13 2.57 17.17
C THR A 219 -19.56 2.80 15.76
N THR A 220 -19.34 4.06 15.39
CA THR A 220 -18.64 4.53 14.19
C THR A 220 -17.62 5.61 14.56
N VAL A 221 -16.64 5.84 13.68
CA VAL A 221 -15.65 6.91 13.87
C VAL A 221 -16.32 8.29 13.81
N ASP A 222 -17.27 8.45 12.90
CA ASP A 222 -18.05 9.67 12.72
C ASP A 222 -18.82 10.05 13.98
N GLU A 223 -19.49 9.08 14.62
CA GLU A 223 -20.19 9.29 15.89
C GLU A 223 -19.22 9.77 16.98
N ALA A 224 -18.10 9.08 17.16
CA ALA A 224 -17.12 9.43 18.18
C ALA A 224 -16.53 10.83 17.94
N ALA A 225 -16.19 11.15 16.68
CA ALA A 225 -15.64 12.45 16.29
C ALA A 225 -16.68 13.58 16.39
N TYR A 226 -17.95 13.31 16.10
CA TYR A 226 -19.05 14.27 16.26
C TYR A 226 -19.24 14.65 17.71
N LEU A 227 -19.36 13.65 18.58
CA LEU A 227 -19.49 13.86 20.01
C LEU A 227 -18.27 14.61 20.56
N PHE A 228 -17.07 14.34 20.04
CA PHE A 228 -15.85 15.05 20.45
C PHE A 228 -15.93 16.55 20.15
N ARG A 229 -16.26 16.90 18.91
CA ARG A 229 -16.40 18.30 18.47
C ARG A 229 -17.53 19.00 19.20
N LEU A 230 -18.67 18.34 19.34
CA LEU A 230 -19.81 18.83 20.10
C LEU A 230 -19.38 19.16 21.53
N MET A 231 -18.67 18.25 22.18
CA MET A 231 -18.19 18.42 23.55
C MET A 231 -17.19 19.57 23.67
N GLU A 232 -16.25 19.70 22.72
CA GLU A 232 -15.31 20.83 22.67
C GLU A 232 -16.02 22.18 22.53
N ASN A 233 -16.96 22.28 21.58
CA ASN A 233 -17.77 23.49 21.39
C ASN A 233 -18.63 23.78 22.62
N SER A 234 -19.17 22.74 23.26
CA SER A 234 -19.96 22.88 24.49
C SER A 234 -19.09 23.36 25.66
N CYS A 235 -17.82 22.93 25.74
CA CYS A 235 -16.86 23.47 26.71
C CYS A 235 -16.62 24.97 26.47
N GLN A 236 -16.48 25.40 25.21
CA GLN A 236 -16.35 26.82 24.87
C GLN A 236 -17.57 27.62 25.34
N VAL A 237 -18.77 27.16 24.99
CA VAL A 237 -20.02 27.84 25.37
C VAL A 237 -20.20 27.87 26.89
N GLN A 238 -19.89 26.76 27.57
CA GLN A 238 -19.97 26.67 29.02
C GLN A 238 -19.00 27.65 29.69
N LEU A 239 -17.76 27.77 29.23
CA LEU A 239 -16.80 28.76 29.77
C LEU A 239 -17.30 30.20 29.61
N LEU A 240 -17.89 30.53 28.45
CA LEU A 240 -18.49 31.85 28.21
C LEU A 240 -19.71 32.09 29.13
N ALA A 241 -20.56 31.07 29.30
CA ALA A 241 -21.73 31.15 30.16
C ALA A 241 -21.34 31.29 31.64
N GLU A 242 -20.30 30.59 32.11
CA GLU A 242 -19.79 30.73 33.48
C GLU A 242 -19.16 32.10 33.71
N ALA A 243 -18.44 32.65 32.72
CA ALA A 243 -17.91 34.01 32.81
C ALA A 243 -19.03 35.05 32.91
N ALA A 244 -20.10 34.92 32.11
CA ALA A 244 -21.29 35.76 32.20
C ALA A 244 -22.00 35.60 33.56
N ALA A 245 -22.10 34.37 34.06
CA ALA A 245 -22.75 34.07 35.33
C ALA A 245 -21.98 34.62 36.54
N ALA A 246 -20.65 34.58 36.49
CA ALA A 246 -19.79 35.21 37.48
C ALA A 246 -19.98 36.74 37.55
N ASN A 247 -20.52 37.36 36.48
CA ASN A 247 -20.89 38.77 36.42
C ASN A 247 -22.37 39.04 36.76
N GLY A 248 -23.06 38.09 37.38
CA GLY A 248 -24.41 38.26 37.91
C GLY A 248 -25.55 37.90 36.96
N LEU A 249 -25.27 37.40 35.76
CA LEU A 249 -26.31 36.87 34.87
C LEU A 249 -26.72 35.46 35.29
N GLN A 250 -28.03 35.19 35.31
CA GLN A 250 -28.52 33.86 35.69
C GLN A 250 -28.63 32.94 34.46
N LYS A 251 -28.00 31.78 34.54
CA LYS A 251 -28.15 30.70 33.54
C LYS A 251 -29.57 30.11 33.65
N LYS A 252 -30.22 29.89 32.51
CA LYS A 252 -31.46 29.12 32.42
C LYS A 252 -31.13 27.78 31.74
N ILE A 253 -31.21 26.72 32.51
CA ILE A 253 -30.85 25.36 32.07
C ILE A 253 -32.09 24.70 31.48
N ILE A 254 -31.91 23.93 30.40
CA ILE A 254 -32.95 23.08 29.84
C ILE A 254 -33.33 22.02 30.89
N SER A 255 -34.63 21.80 31.08
CA SER A 255 -35.07 20.81 32.08
C SER A 255 -34.64 19.40 31.70
N ASP A 256 -34.46 18.52 32.69
CA ASP A 256 -34.07 17.12 32.45
C ASP A 256 -35.04 16.39 31.49
N GLU A 257 -36.33 16.70 31.57
CA GLU A 257 -37.35 16.13 30.66
C GLU A 257 -37.12 16.58 29.21
N GLU A 258 -36.91 17.87 28.98
CA GLU A 258 -36.65 18.42 27.65
C GLU A 258 -35.30 17.95 27.10
N ALA A 259 -34.28 17.87 27.97
CA ALA A 259 -32.96 17.38 27.62
C ALA A 259 -33.01 15.89 27.23
N LEU A 260 -33.76 15.06 27.96
CA LEU A 260 -33.99 13.65 27.64
C LEU A 260 -34.75 13.49 26.32
N ASN A 261 -35.82 14.28 26.11
CA ASN A 261 -36.59 14.25 24.87
C ASN A 261 -35.71 14.61 23.65
N ASN A 262 -34.86 15.62 23.80
CA ASN A 262 -33.91 16.01 22.77
C ASN A 262 -32.85 14.92 22.54
N PHE A 263 -32.25 14.39 23.61
CA PHE A 263 -31.28 13.29 23.55
C PHE A 263 -31.81 12.08 22.80
N ASN A 264 -33.04 11.65 23.09
CA ASN A 264 -33.68 10.51 22.42
C ASN A 264 -33.90 10.72 20.92
N LEU A 265 -33.95 11.97 20.46
CA LEU A 265 -34.13 12.31 19.05
C LEU A 265 -32.78 12.47 18.33
N THR A 266 -31.77 13.06 18.98
CA THR A 266 -30.56 13.55 18.30
C THR A 266 -29.32 12.69 18.49
N SER A 267 -29.27 11.84 19.53
CA SER A 267 -28.04 11.15 19.96
C SER A 267 -27.77 9.77 19.33
N GLU A 268 -28.66 9.30 18.45
CA GLU A 268 -28.50 8.02 17.76
C GLU A 268 -27.39 8.07 16.72
N ALA A 269 -26.57 7.01 16.63
CA ALA A 269 -25.43 6.94 15.72
C ALA A 269 -25.83 7.24 14.26
N ALA A 270 -26.99 6.77 13.81
CA ALA A 270 -27.47 7.02 12.45
C ALA A 270 -27.78 8.51 12.16
N VAL A 271 -28.09 9.31 13.19
CA VAL A 271 -28.34 10.76 13.09
C VAL A 271 -27.03 11.55 13.03
N ILE A 272 -25.99 11.05 13.70
CA ILE A 272 -24.71 11.76 13.90
C ILE A 272 -23.52 11.15 13.13
N SER A 273 -23.72 10.09 12.34
CA SER A 273 -22.68 9.43 11.54
C SER A 273 -22.58 10.00 10.12
N SER A 274 -22.04 11.21 9.98
CA SER A 274 -21.61 11.75 8.69
C SER A 274 -20.42 12.69 8.85
N THR A 275 -19.35 12.43 8.09
CA THR A 275 -18.18 13.32 7.97
C THR A 275 -18.53 14.70 7.37
N GLU A 276 -19.56 14.80 6.54
CA GLU A 276 -20.06 16.10 6.05
C GLU A 276 -20.63 16.93 7.21
N MET A 277 -21.32 16.29 8.17
CA MET A 277 -21.88 16.94 9.36
C MET A 277 -20.80 17.42 10.34
N LEU A 278 -19.58 16.88 10.24
CA LEU A 278 -18.41 17.34 10.97
C LEU A 278 -17.74 18.57 10.34
N GLY A 279 -18.31 19.15 9.28
CA GLY A 279 -17.70 20.23 8.51
C GLY A 279 -16.63 19.75 7.53
N GLY A 280 -16.64 18.45 7.19
CA GLY A 280 -15.78 17.88 6.17
C GLY A 280 -16.16 18.36 4.77
N GLN A 281 -15.15 18.61 3.94
CA GLN A 281 -15.32 18.74 2.49
C GLN A 281 -15.30 17.35 1.86
N LYS A 282 -15.95 17.17 0.71
CA LYS A 282 -15.90 15.90 -0.04
C LYS A 282 -14.47 15.40 -0.25
N SER A 283 -13.52 16.29 -0.51
CA SER A 283 -12.08 15.99 -0.62
C SER A 283 -11.49 15.27 0.60
N ASP A 284 -12.06 15.46 1.79
CA ASP A 284 -11.49 14.92 3.03
C ASP A 284 -11.64 13.41 3.15
N VAL A 285 -12.64 12.88 2.45
CA VAL A 285 -12.89 11.45 2.30
C VAL A 285 -12.56 11.01 0.87
N GLU A 286 -12.86 11.82 -0.15
CA GLU A 286 -12.59 11.52 -1.57
C GLU A 286 -11.10 11.49 -1.93
N ASP A 287 -10.23 12.25 -1.25
CA ASP A 287 -8.77 12.11 -1.40
C ASP A 287 -8.32 10.68 -1.07
N ASP A 288 -9.05 9.98 -0.18
CA ASP A 288 -8.80 8.58 0.19
C ASP A 288 -9.62 7.59 -0.68
N VAL A 289 -10.80 7.96 -1.20
CA VAL A 289 -11.53 7.17 -2.22
C VAL A 289 -10.76 7.11 -3.55
N LEU A 290 -9.97 8.15 -3.86
CA LEU A 290 -9.00 8.19 -4.95
C LEU A 290 -7.68 7.51 -4.57
N ASP A 291 -7.34 7.43 -3.27
CA ASP A 291 -6.30 6.55 -2.71
C ASP A 291 -6.84 5.11 -2.60
N ARG A 292 -7.08 4.44 -3.73
CA ARG A 292 -7.55 3.03 -3.81
C ARG A 292 -6.53 1.99 -3.29
N ARG A 293 -5.71 2.36 -2.29
CA ARG A 293 -4.69 1.57 -1.60
C ARG A 293 -5.21 0.65 -0.50
N MET A 294 -6.51 0.65 -0.21
CA MET A 294 -7.13 -0.41 0.61
C MET A 294 -7.78 -1.45 -0.31
N LYS A 295 -7.02 -2.45 -0.73
CA LYS A 295 -7.58 -3.69 -1.29
C LYS A 295 -7.77 -4.70 -0.16
N ILE A 296 -8.85 -5.47 -0.28
CA ILE A 296 -9.29 -6.58 0.58
C ILE A 296 -8.17 -7.61 0.87
N ASP A 297 -7.15 -7.64 0.01
CA ASP A 297 -6.05 -8.61 -0.02
C ASP A 297 -4.84 -8.24 0.86
N ASP A 298 -4.75 -7.00 1.36
CA ASP A 298 -3.63 -6.53 2.22
C ASP A 298 -3.65 -7.14 3.64
N PHE A 299 -4.58 -8.08 3.89
CA PHE A 299 -4.86 -8.70 5.17
C PHE A 299 -4.56 -10.21 5.23
N ALA A 300 -4.17 -10.81 4.10
CA ALA A 300 -3.86 -12.23 4.00
C ALA A 300 -2.56 -12.71 4.70
N PRO A 301 -1.47 -11.92 4.88
CA PRO A 301 -0.21 -12.48 5.39
C PRO A 301 -0.22 -12.85 6.88
N PHE A 302 -1.18 -12.36 7.67
CA PHE A 302 -1.11 -12.42 9.14
C PHE A 302 -1.69 -13.70 9.77
N TRP A 303 -2.45 -14.49 9.01
CA TRP A 303 -2.98 -15.77 9.48
C TRP A 303 -1.88 -16.83 9.68
N PHE A 304 -0.77 -16.74 8.95
CA PHE A 304 0.33 -17.71 9.05
C PHE A 304 1.16 -17.53 10.33
N HIS A 305 1.39 -16.30 10.78
CA HIS A 305 2.11 -16.05 12.04
C HIS A 305 1.26 -16.43 13.27
N PHE A 306 -0.05 -16.16 13.23
CA PHE A 306 -0.98 -16.56 14.29
C PHE A 306 -1.13 -18.09 14.40
N ALA A 307 -1.14 -18.80 13.27
CA ALA A 307 -1.16 -20.26 13.23
C ALA A 307 0.12 -20.87 13.83
N ILE A 308 1.30 -20.30 13.55
CA ILE A 308 2.59 -20.77 14.09
C ILE A 308 2.68 -20.55 15.62
N VAL A 309 2.18 -19.42 16.12
CA VAL A 309 2.20 -19.11 17.57
C VAL A 309 1.19 -19.95 18.36
N GLN A 310 0.02 -20.28 17.79
CA GLN A 310 -0.97 -21.17 18.44
C GLN A 310 -0.56 -22.65 18.37
N GLN A 311 0.16 -23.07 17.32
CA GLN A 311 0.67 -24.44 17.17
C GLN A 311 1.71 -24.82 18.24
N GLN A 312 2.43 -23.84 18.80
CA GLN A 312 3.36 -24.06 19.91
C GLN A 312 2.68 -24.20 21.28
N ARG A 313 1.38 -23.87 21.44
CA ARG A 313 0.66 -23.97 22.72
C ARG A 313 -0.45 -25.03 22.78
N PHE A 314 -1.10 -25.38 21.68
CA PHE A 314 -2.22 -26.35 21.71
C PHE A 314 -2.22 -27.25 20.47
N GLY A 315 -1.59 -28.43 20.56
CA GLY A 315 -1.40 -29.35 19.44
C GLY A 315 -2.68 -29.93 18.82
N ARG A 316 -3.29 -29.23 17.85
CA ARG A 316 -4.29 -29.77 16.91
C ARG A 316 -4.02 -29.30 15.49
N GLN A 317 -4.12 -30.21 14.53
CA GLN A 317 -4.02 -29.92 13.09
C GLN A 317 -5.26 -29.17 12.58
N PRO A 318 -5.11 -28.20 11.66
CA PRO A 318 -6.25 -27.61 10.96
C PRO A 318 -6.67 -28.48 9.77
N ALA A 319 -7.98 -28.54 9.52
CA ALA A 319 -8.59 -29.14 8.35
C ALA A 319 -8.37 -28.25 7.11
N ASN A 320 -8.21 -28.90 5.96
CA ASN A 320 -7.97 -28.30 4.64
C ASN A 320 -8.98 -27.18 4.30
N LEU A 321 -8.46 -25.97 4.12
CA LEU A 321 -9.09 -24.90 3.33
C LEU A 321 -8.14 -24.60 2.17
N GLU A 322 -8.51 -25.06 0.98
CA GLU A 322 -7.82 -24.72 -0.28
C GLU A 322 -8.08 -23.23 -0.55
N GLY A 323 -7.03 -22.42 -0.48
CA GLY A 323 -7.11 -20.96 -0.53
C GLY A 323 -5.94 -20.36 -1.31
N ILE A 324 -6.29 -19.32 -2.08
CA ILE A 324 -5.42 -18.48 -2.91
C ILE A 324 -4.28 -17.89 -2.05
N VAL A 325 -3.03 -18.10 -2.48
CA VAL A 325 -1.81 -17.57 -1.84
C VAL A 325 -1.55 -16.16 -2.39
N ILE A 326 -1.42 -15.16 -1.51
CA ILE A 326 -1.00 -13.80 -1.88
C ILE A 326 0.39 -13.55 -1.29
N MET A 327 1.42 -13.58 -2.14
CA MET A 327 2.78 -13.19 -1.75
C MET A 327 2.94 -11.67 -1.70
N ALA A 328 3.52 -11.15 -0.61
CA ALA A 328 3.97 -9.76 -0.51
C ALA A 328 5.48 -9.67 -0.77
N PHE A 329 5.89 -8.86 -1.74
CA PHE A 329 7.31 -8.65 -2.08
C PHE A 329 7.98 -7.69 -1.10
N ARG A 330 9.22 -8.00 -0.70
CA ARG A 330 9.99 -7.16 0.24
C ARG A 330 10.30 -5.79 -0.37
N VAL A 331 10.09 -4.72 0.40
CA VAL A 331 10.47 -3.34 0.03
C VAL A 331 11.75 -2.95 0.78
N LEU A 332 12.77 -2.53 0.04
CA LEU A 332 14.07 -2.13 0.55
C LEU A 332 14.30 -0.64 0.28
N ASP A 333 14.87 0.07 1.25
CA ASP A 333 15.18 1.50 1.14
C ASP A 333 16.68 1.70 0.84
N GLY A 334 17.01 2.13 -0.36
CA GLY A 334 18.38 2.40 -0.81
C GLY A 334 19.11 3.46 0.02
N LYS A 335 18.41 4.34 0.75
CA LYS A 335 19.04 5.28 1.69
C LYS A 335 19.73 4.55 2.84
N LYS A 336 19.24 3.38 3.25
CA LYS A 336 19.90 2.56 4.29
C LYS A 336 21.28 2.10 3.83
N LEU A 337 21.41 1.68 2.57
CA LEU A 337 22.70 1.29 2.00
C LEU A 337 23.64 2.49 1.84
N ALA A 338 23.13 3.63 1.37
CA ALA A 338 23.94 4.82 1.08
C ALA A 338 24.35 5.62 2.33
N PHE A 339 23.41 5.85 3.26
CA PHE A 339 23.53 6.79 4.37
C PHE A 339 23.20 6.20 5.74
N GLY A 340 22.75 4.94 5.80
CA GLY A 340 22.40 4.28 7.04
C GLY A 340 23.60 3.96 7.94
N SER A 341 23.29 3.56 9.16
CA SER A 341 24.28 3.05 10.11
C SER A 341 24.93 1.74 9.61
N ALA A 342 25.99 1.29 10.28
CA ALA A 342 26.59 0.00 9.95
C ALA A 342 25.57 -1.16 10.03
N GLN A 343 24.66 -1.12 11.01
CA GLN A 343 23.61 -2.12 11.16
C GLN A 343 22.58 -2.02 10.03
N ASP A 344 22.14 -0.81 9.66
CA ASP A 344 21.19 -0.62 8.55
C ASP A 344 21.70 -1.22 7.23
N LYS A 345 23.01 -1.12 6.99
CA LYS A 345 23.66 -1.69 5.81
C LYS A 345 23.67 -3.22 5.86
N VAL A 346 23.99 -3.81 7.02
CA VAL A 346 23.92 -5.27 7.22
C VAL A 346 22.50 -5.77 7.00
N ASP A 347 21.51 -5.16 7.66
CA ASP A 347 20.11 -5.55 7.54
C ASP A 347 19.60 -5.44 6.10
N PHE A 348 20.00 -4.38 5.38
CA PHE A 348 19.66 -4.23 3.96
C PHE A 348 20.25 -5.36 3.11
N CYS A 349 21.54 -5.67 3.29
CA CYS A 349 22.23 -6.71 2.53
C CYS A 349 21.65 -8.11 2.82
N GLU A 350 21.34 -8.42 4.08
CA GLU A 350 20.70 -9.68 4.46
C GLU A 350 19.30 -9.81 3.87
N ALA A 351 18.48 -8.75 3.97
CA ALA A 351 17.12 -8.73 3.42
C ALA A 351 17.11 -8.83 1.89
N LEU A 352 18.11 -8.25 1.21
CA LEU A 352 18.29 -8.36 -0.23
C LEU A 352 18.58 -9.81 -0.66
N VAL A 353 19.51 -10.49 0.03
CA VAL A 353 19.80 -11.91 -0.25
C VAL A 353 18.58 -12.77 0.02
N ASP A 354 17.85 -12.54 1.13
CA ASP A 354 16.63 -13.30 1.43
C ASP A 354 15.52 -13.09 0.41
N GLY A 355 15.28 -11.85 -0.01
CA GLY A 355 14.30 -11.53 -1.04
C GLY A 355 14.58 -12.27 -2.34
N PHE A 356 15.83 -12.23 -2.81
CA PHE A 356 16.23 -12.94 -4.03
C PHE A 356 16.28 -14.46 -3.90
N SER A 357 16.61 -15.00 -2.72
CA SER A 357 16.64 -16.45 -2.51
C SER A 357 15.22 -17.03 -2.42
N GLN A 358 14.31 -16.33 -1.75
CA GLN A 358 12.96 -16.82 -1.45
C GLN A 358 11.93 -16.46 -2.52
N GLN A 359 12.02 -15.24 -3.07
CA GLN A 359 11.01 -14.67 -3.97
C GLN A 359 11.60 -14.32 -5.34
N GLY A 360 12.92 -14.29 -5.48
CA GLY A 360 13.63 -13.89 -6.71
C GLY A 360 13.41 -12.43 -7.14
N LEU A 361 12.68 -11.65 -6.34
CA LEU A 361 12.33 -10.27 -6.59
C LEU A 361 12.27 -9.46 -5.29
N VAL A 362 12.68 -8.19 -5.37
CA VAL A 362 12.45 -7.17 -4.35
C VAL A 362 11.93 -5.88 -4.97
N LYS A 363 11.29 -5.05 -4.16
CA LYS A 363 10.99 -3.65 -4.46
C LYS A 363 12.09 -2.78 -3.84
N LEU A 364 12.62 -1.82 -4.59
CA LEU A 364 13.68 -0.91 -4.15
C LEU A 364 13.21 0.54 -4.32
N VAL A 365 13.23 1.30 -3.23
CA VAL A 365 12.92 2.74 -3.20
C VAL A 365 14.16 3.54 -2.82
N ASN A 366 14.18 4.84 -3.13
CA ASN A 366 15.33 5.72 -2.90
C ASN A 366 16.67 5.14 -3.42
N HIS A 367 16.65 4.48 -4.58
CA HIS A 367 17.82 3.81 -5.17
C HIS A 367 18.91 4.77 -5.67
N GLY A 368 18.62 6.07 -5.73
CA GLY A 368 19.60 7.12 -6.06
C GLY A 368 19.45 7.72 -7.46
N ILE A 369 18.52 7.22 -8.28
CA ILE A 369 18.07 7.93 -9.49
C ILE A 369 17.00 8.93 -9.06
N SER A 370 17.07 10.17 -9.54
CA SER A 370 16.12 11.20 -9.11
C SER A 370 14.71 10.94 -9.66
N ASP A 371 13.68 11.25 -8.87
CA ASP A 371 12.28 11.16 -9.29
C ASP A 371 12.03 11.95 -10.60
N SER A 372 12.67 13.12 -10.73
CA SER A 372 12.59 13.96 -11.93
C SER A 372 13.19 13.30 -13.16
N ASP A 373 14.33 12.61 -13.04
CA ASP A 373 14.91 11.86 -14.17
C ASP A 373 14.03 10.68 -14.56
N ILE A 374 13.42 9.99 -13.59
CA ILE A 374 12.50 8.88 -13.87
C ILE A 374 11.25 9.39 -14.61
N GLU A 375 10.62 10.46 -14.12
CA GLU A 375 9.48 11.10 -14.79
C GLU A 375 9.83 11.50 -16.21
N LYS A 376 10.98 12.15 -16.40
CA LYS A 376 11.47 12.56 -17.71
C LYS A 376 11.78 11.38 -18.62
N ALA A 377 12.26 10.26 -18.10
CA ALA A 377 12.47 9.04 -18.87
C ALA A 377 11.15 8.44 -19.38
N PHE A 378 10.08 8.46 -18.58
CA PHE A 378 8.73 8.09 -19.02
C PHE A 378 8.17 9.07 -20.07
N GLU A 379 8.42 10.37 -19.93
CA GLU A 379 8.04 11.37 -20.94
C GLU A 379 8.75 11.14 -22.27
N TRP A 380 10.05 10.86 -22.24
CA TRP A 380 10.82 10.49 -23.43
C TRP A 380 10.32 9.21 -24.07
N SER A 381 10.01 8.20 -23.26
CA SER A 381 9.42 6.96 -23.75
C SER A 381 8.10 7.23 -24.47
N LYS A 382 7.19 8.02 -23.89
CA LYS A 382 5.93 8.39 -24.53
C LYS A 382 6.15 9.11 -25.86
N ARG A 383 6.99 10.15 -25.88
CA ARG A 383 7.30 10.92 -27.08
C ARG A 383 7.93 10.06 -28.19
N PHE A 384 8.75 9.08 -27.80
CA PHE A 384 9.34 8.13 -28.74
C PHE A 384 8.28 7.26 -29.43
N PHE A 385 7.35 6.67 -28.66
CA PHE A 385 6.34 5.78 -29.24
C PHE A 385 5.23 6.53 -30.00
N GLU A 386 5.09 7.84 -29.78
CA GLU A 386 4.24 8.75 -30.57
C GLU A 386 4.86 9.16 -31.92
N LEU A 387 6.12 8.81 -32.20
CA LEU A 387 6.74 9.08 -33.49
C LEU A 387 6.00 8.39 -34.64
N PRO A 388 6.01 8.99 -35.85
CA PRO A 388 5.50 8.33 -37.05
C PRO A 388 6.17 6.97 -37.28
N ASP A 389 5.39 5.98 -37.73
CA ASP A 389 5.90 4.61 -37.93
C ASP A 389 7.10 4.54 -38.89
N HIS A 390 7.16 5.39 -39.91
CA HIS A 390 8.31 5.42 -40.83
C HIS A 390 9.62 5.87 -40.14
N VAL A 391 9.53 6.73 -39.11
CA VAL A 391 10.69 7.14 -38.31
C VAL A 391 11.13 5.97 -37.41
N LYS A 392 10.19 5.29 -36.75
CA LYS A 392 10.48 4.10 -35.93
C LYS A 392 11.06 2.95 -36.78
N GLU A 393 10.53 2.72 -37.98
CA GLU A 393 11.01 1.70 -38.93
C GLU A 393 12.44 1.98 -39.41
N SER A 394 12.84 3.26 -39.53
CA SER A 394 14.20 3.64 -39.95
C SER A 394 15.30 3.15 -39.00
N ILE A 395 14.95 2.83 -37.76
CA ILE A 395 15.84 2.33 -36.70
C ILE A 395 15.43 0.95 -36.22
N ARG A 396 14.70 0.19 -37.05
CA ARG A 396 14.16 -1.10 -36.65
C ARG A 396 15.27 -2.09 -36.33
N HIS A 397 15.13 -2.75 -35.18
CA HIS A 397 15.99 -3.85 -34.78
C HIS A 397 15.90 -4.99 -35.80
N PRO A 398 17.03 -5.49 -36.34
CA PRO A 398 17.00 -6.65 -37.23
C PRO A 398 16.47 -7.90 -36.49
N PRO A 399 15.63 -8.74 -37.11
CA PRO A 399 15.13 -9.97 -36.50
C PRO A 399 16.21 -11.07 -36.51
N GLN A 400 17.28 -10.86 -35.76
CA GLN A 400 18.46 -11.74 -35.66
C GLN A 400 18.83 -11.93 -34.19
N ALA A 401 19.59 -12.98 -33.87
CA ALA A 401 20.04 -13.29 -32.52
C ALA A 401 21.17 -12.34 -32.02
N ASN A 402 20.94 -11.04 -32.06
CA ASN A 402 21.84 -10.02 -31.55
C ASN A 402 21.24 -9.36 -30.30
N PRO A 403 22.07 -8.78 -29.41
CA PRO A 403 21.61 -7.85 -28.39
C PRO A 403 20.70 -6.78 -29.01
N ASN A 404 19.57 -6.50 -28.36
CA ASN A 404 18.55 -5.63 -28.94
C ASN A 404 19.03 -4.17 -28.99
N ARG A 405 18.85 -3.54 -30.14
CA ARG A 405 19.19 -2.13 -30.39
C ARG A 405 18.13 -1.54 -31.32
N GLY A 406 17.72 -0.30 -31.09
CA GLY A 406 16.71 0.37 -31.91
C GLY A 406 15.29 -0.08 -31.59
N TRP A 407 14.37 0.11 -32.52
CA TRP A 407 12.94 -0.14 -32.33
C TRP A 407 12.53 -1.56 -32.71
N THR A 408 11.74 -2.23 -31.87
CA THR A 408 11.14 -3.52 -32.17
C THR A 408 9.62 -3.40 -32.28
N CYS A 409 9.06 -3.81 -33.41
CA CYS A 409 7.62 -3.76 -33.67
C CYS A 409 6.86 -4.89 -32.96
N PRO A 410 5.52 -4.79 -32.82
CA PRO A 410 4.71 -5.82 -32.18
C PRO A 410 4.86 -7.19 -32.86
N GLY A 411 4.95 -8.24 -32.05
CA GLY A 411 5.09 -9.63 -32.50
C GLY A 411 6.45 -10.03 -33.08
N GLN A 412 7.43 -9.13 -33.15
CA GLN A 412 8.78 -9.49 -33.63
C GLN A 412 9.55 -10.33 -32.60
N GLU A 413 9.46 -10.01 -31.30
CA GLU A 413 10.02 -10.84 -30.22
C GLU A 413 9.05 -11.97 -29.85
N LYS A 414 9.53 -13.22 -29.83
CA LYS A 414 8.75 -14.39 -29.41
C LYS A 414 9.06 -14.77 -27.96
N SER A 415 8.69 -13.92 -26.99
CA SER A 415 9.02 -14.15 -25.57
C SER A 415 8.47 -15.49 -25.03
N TRP A 416 7.37 -15.99 -25.59
CA TRP A 416 6.82 -17.32 -25.27
C TRP A 416 7.78 -18.48 -25.63
N ALA A 417 8.80 -18.28 -26.47
CA ALA A 417 9.75 -19.32 -26.88
C ALA A 417 10.79 -19.66 -25.81
N ILE A 418 10.89 -18.83 -24.76
CA ILE A 418 11.84 -18.97 -23.65
C ILE A 418 11.16 -19.21 -22.31
N THR A 419 9.84 -19.36 -22.28
CA THR A 419 9.06 -19.72 -21.09
C THR A 419 9.57 -21.02 -20.47
N ASP A 420 9.80 -21.01 -19.15
CA ASP A 420 10.29 -22.15 -18.35
C ASP A 420 11.51 -22.90 -18.92
N PHE A 421 12.29 -22.24 -19.79
CA PHE A 421 13.38 -22.88 -20.50
C PHE A 421 14.45 -23.44 -19.54
N GLU A 422 14.84 -22.65 -18.54
CA GLU A 422 15.81 -23.09 -17.52
C GLU A 422 15.25 -24.15 -16.56
N LYS A 423 13.92 -24.26 -16.44
CA LYS A 423 13.28 -25.29 -15.60
C LYS A 423 13.16 -26.64 -16.32
N GLY A 424 13.64 -26.75 -17.56
CA GLY A 424 13.60 -28.00 -18.34
C GLY A 424 12.19 -28.43 -18.75
N ALA A 425 11.19 -27.55 -18.66
CA ALA A 425 9.82 -27.87 -19.02
C ALA A 425 9.69 -28.03 -20.55
N GLN A 426 9.55 -29.27 -21.03
CA GLN A 426 9.15 -29.57 -22.41
C GLN A 426 7.62 -29.52 -22.55
N LYS A 427 7.00 -28.33 -22.48
CA LYS A 427 5.57 -28.19 -22.84
C LYS A 427 5.27 -26.87 -23.55
N THR A 428 4.72 -27.01 -24.76
CA THR A 428 3.67 -26.21 -25.39
C THR A 428 3.27 -24.90 -24.71
N ALA A 429 4.15 -23.90 -24.65
CA ALA A 429 3.68 -22.53 -24.53
C ALA A 429 2.81 -22.27 -25.76
N ALA A 430 1.51 -22.00 -25.54
CA ALA A 430 0.63 -21.60 -26.63
C ALA A 430 1.28 -20.42 -27.35
N ARG A 431 1.39 -20.46 -28.69
CA ARG A 431 1.94 -19.32 -29.44
C ARG A 431 1.10 -18.10 -29.12
N ARG A 432 1.70 -17.14 -28.44
CA ARG A 432 1.06 -15.88 -28.04
C ARG A 432 1.67 -14.73 -28.82
N PHE A 433 0.81 -13.84 -29.28
CA PHE A 433 1.22 -12.60 -29.89
C PHE A 433 1.47 -11.57 -28.78
N ASP A 434 2.72 -11.13 -28.63
CA ASP A 434 3.06 -10.05 -27.69
C ASP A 434 2.76 -8.69 -28.33
N LEU A 435 1.70 -8.05 -27.86
CA LEU A 435 1.28 -6.71 -28.28
C LEU A 435 2.09 -5.66 -27.51
N LYS A 436 3.33 -5.46 -27.99
CA LYS A 436 4.32 -4.56 -27.39
C LYS A 436 5.22 -3.98 -28.47
N GLU A 437 5.53 -2.70 -28.38
CA GLU A 437 6.67 -2.08 -29.05
C GLU A 437 7.81 -1.88 -28.02
N SER A 438 9.06 -2.00 -28.45
CA SER A 438 10.20 -1.62 -27.61
C SER A 438 11.18 -0.72 -28.33
N PHE A 439 11.94 0.05 -27.56
CA PHE A 439 13.17 0.70 -27.99
C PHE A 439 14.31 0.30 -27.07
N ASP A 440 15.40 -0.16 -27.66
CA ASP A 440 16.52 -0.74 -26.93
C ASP A 440 17.84 -0.01 -27.22
N MET A 441 18.65 0.18 -26.18
CA MET A 441 19.99 0.74 -26.27
C MET A 441 20.93 0.04 -25.27
N GLY A 442 22.20 -0.11 -25.62
CA GLY A 442 23.28 -0.56 -24.74
C GLY A 442 24.35 0.51 -24.54
N ALA A 443 25.47 0.16 -23.91
CA ALA A 443 26.53 1.14 -23.64
C ALA A 443 26.97 1.89 -24.91
N ALA A 444 27.13 3.21 -24.82
CA ALA A 444 27.49 4.06 -25.97
C ALA A 444 28.85 3.68 -26.60
N ASN A 445 29.71 3.01 -25.84
CA ASN A 445 31.03 2.54 -26.22
C ASN A 445 31.09 1.02 -26.48
N ASP A 446 29.95 0.34 -26.67
CA ASP A 446 29.93 -1.08 -27.01
C ASP A 446 30.51 -1.29 -28.42
N ALA A 447 31.72 -1.87 -28.48
CA ALA A 447 32.47 -2.05 -29.72
C ALA A 447 31.83 -3.08 -30.68
N LEU A 448 30.94 -3.94 -30.18
CA LEU A 448 30.33 -5.01 -30.98
C LEU A 448 28.96 -4.63 -31.52
N TYR A 449 28.19 -3.85 -30.77
CA TYR A 449 26.79 -3.56 -31.09
C TYR A 449 26.45 -2.07 -30.90
N ALA A 450 26.49 -1.32 -31.99
CA ALA A 450 26.15 0.10 -32.00
C ALA A 450 24.65 0.33 -31.71
N ASN A 451 24.35 1.40 -30.97
CA ASN A 451 22.98 1.87 -30.78
C ASN A 451 22.39 2.45 -32.07
N MET A 452 21.11 2.18 -32.31
CA MET A 452 20.33 2.73 -33.42
C MET A 452 19.41 3.82 -32.88
N TRP A 453 19.75 5.08 -33.12
CA TRP A 453 19.02 6.25 -32.62
C TRP A 453 18.11 6.83 -33.70
N PRO A 454 16.90 7.32 -33.36
CA PRO A 454 16.10 8.08 -34.32
C PRO A 454 16.88 9.33 -34.76
N PRO A 455 16.53 9.91 -35.92
CA PRO A 455 17.12 11.18 -36.37
C PRO A 455 17.02 12.26 -35.27
N GLU A 456 18.11 12.99 -35.05
CA GLU A 456 18.20 13.97 -33.94
C GLU A 456 17.18 15.11 -34.09
N ASP A 457 16.78 15.43 -35.31
CA ASP A 457 15.75 16.43 -35.62
C ASP A 457 14.32 15.96 -35.30
N GLU A 458 14.06 14.65 -35.29
CA GLU A 458 12.76 14.07 -34.90
C GLU A 458 12.57 14.06 -33.37
N LEU A 459 13.63 13.74 -32.60
CA LEU A 459 13.62 13.77 -31.13
C LEU A 459 14.89 14.41 -30.53
N PRO A 460 15.03 15.74 -30.59
CA PRO A 460 16.24 16.43 -30.13
C PRO A 460 16.51 16.21 -28.64
N GLY A 461 17.69 15.70 -28.30
CA GLY A 461 18.15 15.49 -26.93
C GLY A 461 17.77 14.15 -26.29
N LEU A 462 17.01 13.28 -26.99
CA LEU A 462 16.67 11.93 -26.51
C LEU A 462 17.93 11.12 -26.21
N ARG A 463 18.86 11.05 -27.17
CA ARG A 463 20.10 10.28 -27.07
C ARG A 463 20.89 10.67 -25.83
N GLY A 464 21.21 11.95 -25.69
CA GLY A 464 22.01 12.44 -24.58
C GLY A 464 21.34 12.22 -23.22
N PHE A 465 20.01 12.27 -23.15
CA PHE A 465 19.28 11.93 -21.93
C PHE A 465 19.37 10.42 -21.60
N LEU A 466 19.06 9.55 -22.57
CA LEU A 466 19.04 8.10 -22.34
C LEU A 466 20.43 7.53 -22.05
N GLU A 467 21.49 8.07 -22.66
CA GLU A 467 22.87 7.71 -22.31
C GLU A 467 23.22 8.05 -20.85
N ARG A 468 22.75 9.19 -20.31
CA ARG A 468 22.91 9.54 -18.89
C ARG A 468 22.06 8.66 -17.98
N PHE A 469 20.80 8.42 -18.35
CA PHE A 469 19.89 7.57 -17.59
C PHE A 469 20.39 6.12 -17.53
N TYR A 470 20.97 5.61 -18.61
CA TYR A 470 21.67 4.33 -18.66
C TYR A 470 22.83 4.27 -17.65
N GLY A 471 23.63 5.33 -17.56
CA GLY A 471 24.69 5.45 -16.57
C GLY A 471 24.17 5.40 -15.13
N ALA A 472 23.08 6.11 -14.84
CA ALA A 472 22.44 6.08 -13.53
C ALA A 472 21.89 4.68 -13.16
N CYS A 473 21.32 3.96 -14.13
CA CYS A 473 20.90 2.57 -13.93
C CYS A 473 22.09 1.64 -13.68
N GLN A 474 23.21 1.83 -14.38
CA GLN A 474 24.45 1.08 -14.13
C GLN A 474 24.96 1.30 -12.70
N GLU A 475 24.92 2.52 -12.18
CA GLU A 475 25.33 2.78 -10.79
C GLU A 475 24.46 2.01 -9.78
N VAL A 476 23.15 1.97 -10.00
CA VAL A 476 22.22 1.17 -9.16
C VAL A 476 22.54 -0.32 -9.26
N HIS A 477 22.78 -0.82 -10.47
CA HIS A 477 23.18 -2.21 -10.70
C HIS A 477 24.45 -2.58 -9.91
N MET A 478 25.50 -1.77 -9.98
CA MET A 478 26.75 -2.05 -9.24
C MET A 478 26.53 -2.05 -7.73
N ARG A 479 25.76 -1.11 -7.18
CA ARG A 479 25.42 -1.07 -5.74
C ARG A 479 24.64 -2.29 -5.28
N ILE A 480 23.74 -2.82 -6.11
CA ILE A 480 22.99 -4.05 -5.82
C ILE A 480 23.94 -5.24 -5.76
N LEU A 481 24.88 -5.37 -6.69
CA LEU A 481 25.88 -6.45 -6.66
C LEU A 481 26.80 -6.34 -5.44
N GLU A 482 27.26 -5.14 -5.10
CA GLU A 482 28.06 -4.89 -3.88
C GLU A 482 27.30 -5.28 -2.59
N ALA A 483 26.01 -4.96 -2.53
CA ALA A 483 25.15 -5.35 -1.40
C ALA A 483 24.94 -6.87 -1.34
N LEU A 484 24.79 -7.53 -2.49
CA LEU A 484 24.68 -8.99 -2.56
C LEU A 484 25.95 -9.68 -2.08
N GLU A 485 27.13 -9.23 -2.52
CA GLU A 485 28.41 -9.76 -2.05
C GLU A 485 28.55 -9.60 -0.53
N GLN A 486 28.18 -8.46 0.03
CA GLN A 486 28.21 -8.22 1.47
C GLN A 486 27.26 -9.15 2.22
N GLY A 487 26.03 -9.30 1.74
CA GLY A 487 25.03 -10.18 2.36
C GLY A 487 25.42 -11.66 2.28
N LEU A 488 26.02 -12.09 1.16
CA LEU A 488 26.54 -13.44 1.00
C LEU A 488 27.78 -13.68 1.88
N ARG A 489 28.68 -12.70 2.00
CA ARG A 489 29.85 -12.78 2.87
C ARG A 489 29.47 -12.91 4.34
N ALA A 490 28.40 -12.24 4.78
CA ALA A 490 27.84 -12.41 6.13
C ALA A 490 27.37 -13.86 6.39
N ARG A 491 27.00 -14.60 5.33
CA ARG A 491 26.65 -16.03 5.38
C ARG A 491 27.85 -16.97 5.16
N GLY A 492 29.07 -16.44 5.17
CA GLY A 492 30.30 -17.21 4.95
C GLY A 492 30.59 -17.54 3.48
N ILE A 493 29.91 -16.89 2.54
CA ILE A 493 30.05 -17.12 1.09
C ILE A 493 30.76 -15.92 0.47
N ASP A 494 32.04 -16.06 0.16
CA ASP A 494 32.83 -15.00 -0.48
C ASP A 494 32.83 -15.18 -2.00
N VAL A 495 32.36 -14.15 -2.72
CA VAL A 495 32.22 -14.11 -4.17
C VAL A 495 32.54 -12.73 -4.70
N ASP A 496 32.90 -12.66 -5.98
CA ASP A 496 33.21 -11.42 -6.71
C ASP A 496 32.25 -11.28 -7.91
N LEU A 497 31.07 -10.73 -7.66
CA LEU A 497 30.03 -10.42 -8.63
C LEU A 497 30.35 -9.11 -9.39
N VAL A 498 30.81 -8.09 -8.67
CA VAL A 498 31.16 -6.77 -9.20
C VAL A 498 32.31 -6.87 -10.21
N GLY A 499 33.36 -7.62 -9.90
CA GLY A 499 34.49 -7.87 -10.80
C GLY A 499 34.14 -8.71 -12.03
N ARG A 500 32.92 -9.27 -12.11
CA ARG A 500 32.38 -9.94 -13.29
C ARG A 500 31.61 -8.99 -14.23
N CYS A 501 31.47 -7.73 -13.85
CA CYS A 501 30.82 -6.67 -14.65
C CYS A 501 31.84 -5.62 -15.16
N ARG A 502 33.04 -6.06 -15.60
CA ARG A 502 34.14 -5.20 -16.08
C ARG A 502 33.78 -4.40 -17.34
N GLU A 503 33.13 -5.08 -18.28
CA GLU A 503 32.51 -4.48 -19.46
C GLU A 503 31.03 -4.24 -19.18
N ASN A 504 30.55 -3.02 -19.45
CA ASN A 504 29.12 -2.74 -19.39
C ASN A 504 28.46 -3.15 -20.72
N VAL A 505 27.86 -4.33 -20.72
CA VAL A 505 27.12 -4.89 -21.87
C VAL A 505 25.62 -4.99 -21.60
N SER A 506 25.16 -4.29 -20.56
CA SER A 506 23.76 -4.20 -20.15
C SER A 506 22.92 -3.44 -21.17
N GLU A 507 21.60 -3.57 -21.08
CA GLU A 507 20.65 -3.01 -22.04
C GLU A 507 19.56 -2.21 -21.32
N LEU A 508 19.28 -1.01 -21.80
CA LEU A 508 18.12 -0.23 -21.40
C LEU A 508 17.04 -0.36 -22.47
N ARG A 509 15.85 -0.75 -22.04
CA ARG A 509 14.66 -0.96 -22.87
C ARG A 509 13.53 -0.05 -22.41
N LEU A 510 12.96 0.70 -23.34
CA LEU A 510 11.68 1.36 -23.19
C LEU A 510 10.62 0.43 -23.78
N ASN A 511 9.56 0.14 -23.04
CA ASN A 511 8.43 -0.64 -23.55
C ASN A 511 7.18 0.21 -23.63
N TYR A 512 6.43 0.02 -24.71
CA TYR A 512 5.09 0.52 -24.87
C TYR A 512 4.14 -0.63 -25.20
N TYR A 513 3.08 -0.73 -24.41
CA TYR A 513 1.99 -1.66 -24.61
C TYR A 513 0.78 -0.83 -25.04
N PRO A 514 0.36 -0.92 -26.31
CA PRO A 514 -0.82 -0.21 -26.80
C PRO A 514 -2.08 -0.49 -25.97
N PRO A 515 -3.11 0.37 -26.07
CA PRO A 515 -4.44 0.05 -25.57
C PRO A 515 -4.92 -1.27 -26.15
N VAL A 516 -5.52 -2.11 -25.33
CA VAL A 516 -5.92 -3.47 -25.73
C VAL A 516 -7.20 -3.87 -25.05
N LYS A 517 -8.04 -4.59 -25.77
CA LYS A 517 -9.30 -5.11 -25.23
C LYS A 517 -9.05 -6.22 -24.22
N VAL A 518 -9.69 -6.14 -23.06
CA VAL A 518 -9.56 -7.13 -21.98
C VAL A 518 -9.94 -8.53 -22.48
N GLU A 519 -10.98 -8.63 -23.30
CA GLU A 519 -11.44 -9.88 -23.88
C GLU A 519 -10.40 -10.54 -24.81
N GLU A 520 -9.51 -9.77 -25.44
CA GLU A 520 -8.44 -10.31 -26.30
C GLU A 520 -7.31 -10.93 -25.48
N LEU A 521 -6.93 -10.29 -24.36
CA LEU A 521 -5.98 -10.86 -23.41
C LEU A 521 -6.52 -12.14 -22.78
N ARG A 522 -7.82 -12.18 -22.43
CA ARG A 522 -8.47 -13.35 -21.82
C ARG A 522 -8.58 -14.55 -22.75
N ARG A 523 -8.73 -14.33 -24.06
CA ARG A 523 -8.73 -15.42 -25.06
C ARG A 523 -7.39 -16.17 -25.09
N GLY A 524 -6.32 -15.58 -24.57
CA GLY A 524 -5.03 -16.25 -24.40
C GLY A 524 -4.19 -16.38 -25.66
N ASN A 525 -4.64 -15.82 -26.80
CA ASN A 525 -3.88 -15.74 -28.05
C ASN A 525 -2.99 -14.49 -28.12
N LEU A 526 -3.27 -13.50 -27.28
CA LEU A 526 -2.56 -12.21 -27.20
C LEU A 526 -2.16 -11.97 -25.74
N SER A 527 -0.95 -11.46 -25.55
CA SER A 527 -0.44 -10.99 -24.26
C SER A 527 0.18 -9.61 -24.42
N ARG A 528 0.27 -8.85 -23.32
CA ARG A 528 1.12 -7.65 -23.32
C ARG A 528 2.59 -8.06 -23.36
N ILE A 529 2.97 -9.01 -22.52
CA ILE A 529 4.19 -9.80 -22.72
C ILE A 529 3.95 -11.21 -22.21
N SER A 530 4.43 -12.19 -22.97
CA SER A 530 4.35 -13.60 -22.60
C SER A 530 5.22 -13.89 -21.39
N GLU A 531 4.98 -15.05 -20.79
CA GLU A 531 5.75 -15.55 -19.66
C GLU A 531 7.20 -15.83 -20.03
N HIS A 532 8.15 -15.32 -19.26
CA HIS A 532 9.59 -15.50 -19.48
C HIS A 532 10.41 -15.26 -18.21
N THR A 533 11.70 -15.60 -18.27
CA THR A 533 12.73 -15.19 -17.32
C THR A 533 13.74 -14.26 -18.00
N ASP A 534 14.40 -13.41 -17.21
CA ASP A 534 15.44 -12.50 -17.69
C ASP A 534 16.81 -13.18 -17.72
N PHE A 535 17.69 -12.76 -18.62
CA PHE A 535 18.90 -13.55 -18.91
C PHE A 535 20.10 -13.16 -18.05
N GLY A 536 20.14 -11.89 -17.65
CA GLY A 536 21.32 -11.23 -17.10
C GLY A 536 21.56 -11.51 -15.62
N THR A 537 22.13 -10.53 -14.93
CA THR A 537 22.39 -10.58 -13.49
C THR A 537 21.13 -10.27 -12.71
N VAL A 538 20.70 -9.01 -12.81
CA VAL A 538 19.45 -8.50 -12.27
C VAL A 538 18.76 -7.63 -13.33
N THR A 539 17.46 -7.48 -13.22
CA THR A 539 16.69 -6.55 -14.04
C THR A 539 16.17 -5.43 -13.16
N LEU A 540 16.39 -4.18 -13.55
CA LEU A 540 15.80 -3.01 -12.90
C LEU A 540 14.58 -2.56 -13.70
N LEU A 541 13.40 -2.66 -13.12
CA LEU A 541 12.14 -2.37 -13.79
C LEU A 541 11.42 -1.21 -13.09
N LEU A 542 11.23 -0.13 -13.83
CA LEU A 542 10.33 0.97 -13.46
C LEU A 542 9.07 0.85 -14.33
N GLN A 543 7.89 0.84 -13.72
CA GLN A 543 6.63 0.71 -14.45
C GLN A 543 5.66 1.83 -14.09
N ASP A 544 4.74 2.15 -15.00
CA ASP A 544 3.62 3.02 -14.67
C ASP A 544 2.57 2.32 -13.78
N ARG A 545 1.48 3.02 -13.51
CA ARG A 545 0.40 2.55 -12.63
C ARG A 545 -0.69 1.76 -13.35
N VAL A 546 -0.52 1.41 -14.63
CA VAL A 546 -1.52 0.62 -15.36
C VAL A 546 -1.53 -0.83 -14.89
N GLY A 547 -0.39 -1.34 -14.40
CA GLY A 547 -0.30 -2.66 -13.79
C GLY A 547 -0.34 -3.82 -14.79
N GLY A 548 -0.66 -5.01 -14.29
CA GLY A 548 -0.74 -6.24 -15.08
C GLY A 548 0.52 -7.10 -15.07
N LEU A 549 1.61 -6.63 -14.48
CA LEU A 549 2.77 -7.48 -14.21
C LEU A 549 2.39 -8.57 -13.21
N GLU A 550 2.78 -9.80 -13.51
CA GLU A 550 2.67 -10.95 -12.63
C GLU A 550 4.01 -11.69 -12.56
N VAL A 551 4.35 -12.20 -11.38
CA VAL A 551 5.56 -12.97 -11.10
C VAL A 551 5.15 -14.31 -10.49
N GLU A 552 5.83 -15.37 -10.87
CA GLU A 552 5.57 -16.71 -10.38
C GLU A 552 5.94 -16.86 -8.91
N ASP A 553 5.03 -17.40 -8.12
CA ASP A 553 5.24 -17.74 -6.71
C ASP A 553 6.23 -18.90 -6.61
N GLN A 554 7.42 -18.62 -6.06
CA GLN A 554 8.48 -19.63 -5.88
C GLN A 554 8.16 -20.69 -4.82
N SER A 555 7.18 -20.43 -3.95
CA SER A 555 6.63 -21.46 -3.04
C SER A 555 5.56 -22.32 -3.72
N ASN A 556 4.99 -21.87 -4.85
CA ASN A 556 3.91 -22.55 -5.58
C ASN A 556 4.12 -22.43 -7.10
N LEU A 557 5.09 -23.17 -7.64
CA LEU A 557 5.46 -23.10 -9.06
C LEU A 557 4.24 -23.24 -10.00
N GLY A 558 4.17 -22.38 -11.02
CA GLY A 558 3.05 -22.24 -11.94
C GLY A 558 1.91 -21.33 -11.46
N GLN A 559 1.89 -20.89 -10.20
CA GLN A 559 0.98 -19.84 -9.71
C GLN A 559 1.62 -18.46 -9.90
N TYR A 560 0.81 -17.46 -10.27
CA TYR A 560 1.27 -16.11 -10.59
C TYR A 560 0.62 -15.07 -9.68
N VAL A 561 1.45 -14.18 -9.13
CA VAL A 561 1.05 -13.11 -8.21
C VAL A 561 1.22 -11.76 -8.90
N SER A 562 0.23 -10.88 -8.79
CA SER A 562 0.30 -9.53 -9.37
C SER A 562 1.31 -8.66 -8.63
N VAL A 563 2.08 -7.89 -9.40
CA VAL A 563 3.07 -6.93 -8.88
C VAL A 563 2.69 -5.53 -9.32
N GLU A 564 1.95 -4.84 -8.46
CA GLU A 564 1.53 -3.45 -8.69
C GLU A 564 2.62 -2.47 -8.23
N ALA A 565 2.76 -1.35 -8.95
CA ALA A 565 3.69 -0.28 -8.60
C ALA A 565 2.97 0.87 -7.90
N ASP A 566 3.47 1.25 -6.71
CA ASP A 566 2.89 2.35 -5.93
C ASP A 566 3.22 3.73 -6.54
N SER A 567 4.37 3.84 -7.20
CA SER A 567 4.82 5.00 -7.96
C SER A 567 5.67 4.57 -9.14
N LYS A 568 5.89 5.47 -10.09
CA LYS A 568 6.87 5.28 -11.17
C LYS A 568 8.31 5.18 -10.66
N THR A 569 8.56 5.61 -9.42
CA THR A 569 9.87 5.69 -8.78
C THR A 569 10.18 4.47 -7.91
N GLU A 570 9.21 3.57 -7.71
CA GLU A 570 9.45 2.26 -7.14
C GLU A 570 10.09 1.36 -8.20
N MET A 571 11.29 0.87 -7.92
CA MET A 571 12.03 -0.01 -8.82
C MET A 571 11.83 -1.46 -8.40
N LEU A 572 11.27 -2.27 -9.29
CA LEU A 572 11.30 -3.72 -9.14
C LEU A 572 12.68 -4.22 -9.55
N VAL A 573 13.26 -5.08 -8.72
CA VAL A 573 14.54 -5.73 -9.01
C VAL A 573 14.33 -7.23 -8.95
N ASN A 574 14.56 -7.94 -10.05
CA ASN A 574 14.51 -9.41 -10.07
C ASN A 574 15.82 -10.01 -10.52
N ILE A 575 16.09 -11.24 -10.08
CA ILE A 575 17.24 -12.03 -10.50
C ILE A 575 17.03 -12.49 -11.95
N GLY A 576 18.12 -12.48 -12.73
CA GLY A 576 18.20 -13.11 -14.03
C GLY A 576 18.94 -14.44 -14.01
N ASP A 577 18.78 -15.21 -15.08
CA ASP A 577 19.29 -16.56 -15.27
C ASP A 577 20.80 -16.65 -15.05
N SER A 578 21.59 -15.65 -15.48
CA SER A 578 23.05 -15.70 -15.31
C SER A 578 23.46 -15.71 -13.84
N LEU A 579 22.78 -14.93 -12.99
CA LEU A 579 23.07 -14.89 -11.55
C LEU A 579 22.55 -16.15 -10.84
N GLN A 580 21.40 -16.68 -11.26
CA GLN A 580 20.93 -17.99 -10.80
C GLN A 580 21.95 -19.11 -11.08
N ARG A 581 22.49 -19.16 -12.30
CA ARG A 581 23.43 -20.20 -12.72
C ARG A 581 24.72 -20.18 -11.91
N ILE A 582 25.34 -19.01 -11.73
CA ILE A 582 26.59 -18.92 -10.96
C ILE A 582 26.38 -19.16 -9.46
N THR A 583 25.16 -18.91 -8.95
CA THR A 583 24.80 -19.15 -7.54
C THR A 583 24.20 -20.54 -7.30
N ASN A 584 24.12 -21.39 -8.32
CA ASN A 584 23.61 -22.75 -8.22
C ASN A 584 22.18 -22.84 -7.62
N ASP A 585 21.31 -21.90 -8.01
CA ASP A 585 19.93 -21.71 -7.50
C ASP A 585 19.82 -21.21 -6.05
N VAL A 586 20.89 -20.64 -5.48
CA VAL A 586 20.75 -19.91 -4.21
C VAL A 586 19.98 -18.62 -4.41
N LEU A 587 20.24 -17.89 -5.49
CA LEU A 587 19.45 -16.75 -5.92
C LEU A 587 18.60 -17.17 -7.12
N THR A 588 17.29 -16.97 -7.07
CA THR A 588 16.36 -17.60 -8.01
C THR A 588 15.83 -16.61 -9.03
N SER A 589 16.04 -16.89 -10.31
CA SER A 589 15.44 -16.18 -11.45
C SER A 589 13.97 -16.55 -11.55
N VAL A 590 13.10 -15.54 -11.65
CA VAL A 590 11.64 -15.74 -11.56
C VAL A 590 10.92 -15.51 -12.86
N SER A 591 10.02 -16.45 -13.18
CA SER A 591 9.15 -16.35 -14.33
C SER A 591 8.15 -15.22 -14.13
N HIS A 592 7.97 -14.38 -15.13
CA HIS A 592 7.07 -13.23 -15.04
C HIS A 592 6.41 -12.92 -16.39
N ARG A 593 5.26 -12.24 -16.35
CA ARG A 593 4.43 -11.92 -17.51
C ARG A 593 3.65 -10.64 -17.30
N VAL A 594 3.08 -10.06 -18.37
CA VAL A 594 2.14 -8.93 -18.27
C VAL A 594 0.81 -9.31 -18.89
N THR A 595 -0.23 -9.27 -18.08
CA THR A 595 -1.61 -9.66 -18.40
C THR A 595 -2.60 -8.56 -18.00
N VAL A 596 -3.87 -8.91 -17.85
CA VAL A 596 -4.92 -8.03 -17.34
C VAL A 596 -4.54 -7.52 -15.94
N PRO A 597 -4.49 -6.19 -15.71
CA PRO A 597 -4.20 -5.61 -14.40
C PRO A 597 -5.07 -6.17 -13.29
N GLN A 598 -4.55 -6.25 -12.05
CA GLN A 598 -5.27 -6.84 -10.94
C GLN A 598 -6.62 -6.12 -10.70
N ALA A 599 -6.63 -4.79 -10.80
CA ALA A 599 -7.83 -3.97 -10.65
C ALA A 599 -8.88 -4.17 -11.76
N GLU A 600 -8.51 -4.79 -12.87
CA GLU A 600 -9.35 -5.03 -14.04
C GLU A 600 -9.66 -6.54 -14.23
N ARG A 601 -9.27 -7.40 -13.27
CA ARG A 601 -9.45 -8.85 -13.34
C ARG A 601 -10.91 -9.31 -13.31
N GLU A 602 -11.85 -8.49 -12.88
CA GLU A 602 -13.29 -8.79 -12.95
C GLU A 602 -13.95 -8.21 -14.22
N ARG A 603 -13.28 -7.30 -14.93
CA ARG A 603 -13.81 -6.72 -16.17
C ARG A 603 -13.84 -7.81 -17.25
N GLU A 604 -15.04 -8.06 -17.78
CA GLU A 604 -15.23 -9.06 -18.86
C GLU A 604 -14.87 -8.49 -20.25
N ALA A 605 -15.15 -7.21 -20.48
CA ALA A 605 -14.91 -6.54 -21.75
C ALA A 605 -14.56 -5.05 -21.57
N GLY A 606 -13.92 -4.46 -22.57
CA GLY A 606 -13.54 -3.05 -22.59
C GLY A 606 -12.05 -2.85 -22.84
N GLU A 607 -11.62 -1.60 -23.00
CA GLU A 607 -10.24 -1.28 -23.36
C GLU A 607 -9.40 -0.99 -22.11
N LEU A 608 -8.23 -1.63 -22.02
CA LEU A 608 -7.19 -1.28 -21.06
C LEU A 608 -6.36 -0.13 -21.62
N ALA A 609 -6.08 0.87 -20.79
CA ALA A 609 -5.22 2.00 -21.14
C ALA A 609 -3.81 1.53 -21.54
N ALA A 610 -3.13 2.30 -22.39
CA ALA A 610 -1.74 2.04 -22.75
C ALA A 610 -0.83 1.98 -21.52
N ARG A 611 0.15 1.07 -21.52
CA ARG A 611 1.12 0.89 -20.43
C ARG A 611 2.52 1.20 -20.93
N TYR A 612 3.34 1.78 -20.07
CA TYR A 612 4.76 2.05 -20.30
C TYR A 612 5.60 1.41 -19.20
N SER A 613 6.78 0.91 -19.57
CA SER A 613 7.80 0.50 -18.59
C SER A 613 9.20 0.76 -19.11
N LEU A 614 10.11 1.04 -18.18
CA LEU A 614 11.55 1.24 -18.42
C LEU A 614 12.28 0.08 -17.76
N VAL A 615 13.12 -0.62 -18.51
CA VAL A 615 13.77 -1.85 -18.05
C VAL A 615 15.26 -1.78 -18.31
N TYR A 616 16.06 -1.99 -17.29
CA TYR A 616 17.50 -2.11 -17.39
C TYR A 616 17.91 -3.56 -17.15
N PHE A 617 18.25 -4.28 -18.21
CA PHE A 617 18.75 -5.64 -18.15
C PHE A 617 20.24 -5.61 -17.86
N ALA A 618 20.60 -5.78 -16.60
CA ALA A 618 21.98 -5.78 -16.18
C ALA A 618 22.67 -7.10 -16.55
N LYS A 619 23.93 -7.06 -16.97
CA LYS A 619 24.64 -8.25 -17.46
C LYS A 619 26.06 -8.33 -16.94
N PHE A 620 26.56 -9.56 -16.80
CA PHE A 620 27.99 -9.82 -16.69
C PHE A 620 28.70 -9.49 -18.01
N SER A 621 30.02 -9.30 -17.94
CA SER A 621 30.87 -9.20 -19.13
C SER A 621 30.77 -10.47 -19.98
N ARG A 622 30.89 -10.31 -21.30
CA ARG A 622 30.58 -11.35 -22.29
C ARG A 622 31.39 -12.64 -22.10
N ASP A 623 32.63 -12.52 -21.65
CA ASP A 623 33.61 -13.58 -21.44
C ASP A 623 33.43 -14.34 -20.11
N VAL A 624 32.57 -13.86 -19.21
CA VAL A 624 32.40 -14.45 -17.88
C VAL A 624 31.76 -15.83 -17.99
N SER A 625 32.41 -16.83 -17.40
CA SER A 625 31.86 -18.17 -17.21
C SER A 625 30.66 -18.14 -16.25
N LEU A 626 29.56 -18.76 -16.67
CA LEU A 626 28.34 -18.95 -15.88
C LEU A 626 28.31 -20.30 -15.15
N ARG A 627 29.45 -20.98 -15.03
CA ARG A 627 29.57 -22.18 -14.21
C ARG A 627 29.22 -21.86 -12.75
N PRO A 628 28.50 -22.74 -12.02
CA PRO A 628 28.30 -22.60 -10.59
C PRO A 628 29.61 -22.35 -9.85
N LEU A 629 29.68 -21.28 -9.08
CA LEU A 629 30.89 -20.95 -8.31
C LEU A 629 31.10 -22.00 -7.22
N ALA A 630 32.36 -22.31 -6.93
CA ALA A 630 32.73 -23.29 -5.91
C ALA A 630 32.12 -22.99 -4.53
N ALA A 631 31.89 -21.71 -4.22
CA ALA A 631 31.26 -21.27 -2.97
C ALA A 631 29.79 -21.72 -2.81
N PHE A 632 29.12 -22.14 -3.89
CA PHE A 632 27.73 -22.61 -3.91
C PHE A 632 27.61 -24.11 -4.26
N VAL A 633 28.73 -24.83 -4.25
CA VAL A 633 28.80 -26.24 -4.61
C VAL A 633 29.39 -27.02 -3.45
N ASP A 634 28.65 -28.01 -2.98
CA ASP A 634 29.07 -28.94 -1.94
C ASP A 634 28.49 -30.34 -2.21
N ALA A 635 28.67 -31.26 -1.26
CA ALA A 635 28.20 -32.64 -1.39
C ALA A 635 26.67 -32.76 -1.45
N GLU A 636 25.93 -31.83 -0.83
CA GLU A 636 24.47 -31.79 -0.81
C GLU A 636 23.91 -31.00 -2.00
N ARG A 637 24.69 -30.06 -2.55
CA ARG A 637 24.35 -29.23 -3.71
C ARG A 637 25.41 -29.35 -4.83
N PRO A 638 25.39 -30.41 -5.64
CA PRO A 638 26.28 -30.55 -6.79
C PRO A 638 26.03 -29.45 -7.85
N PRO A 639 26.97 -29.18 -8.77
CA PRO A 639 26.80 -28.16 -9.79
C PRO A 639 25.68 -28.57 -10.77
N LYS A 640 24.63 -27.76 -10.88
CA LYS A 640 23.46 -28.05 -11.74
C LYS A 640 23.66 -27.69 -13.21
N TYR A 641 24.49 -26.69 -13.48
CA TYR A 641 24.59 -26.07 -14.80
C TYR A 641 25.93 -26.38 -15.49
N PRO A 642 25.93 -26.65 -16.80
CA PRO A 642 27.16 -26.74 -17.57
C PRO A 642 27.83 -25.36 -17.70
N ASP A 643 29.14 -25.38 -17.87
CA ASP A 643 29.94 -24.18 -18.12
C ASP A 643 29.64 -23.62 -19.53
N MET A 644 29.39 -22.32 -19.58
CA MET A 644 29.25 -21.52 -20.79
C MET A 644 29.45 -20.06 -20.42
N THR A 645 29.87 -19.24 -21.39
CA THR A 645 30.02 -17.81 -21.18
C THR A 645 28.68 -17.08 -21.11
N ALA A 646 28.65 -15.91 -20.48
CA ALA A 646 27.47 -15.05 -20.45
C ALA A 646 27.00 -14.67 -21.86
N TYR A 647 27.94 -14.50 -22.81
CA TYR A 647 27.61 -14.27 -24.21
C TYR A 647 26.94 -15.48 -24.88
N GLU A 648 27.51 -16.68 -24.73
CA GLU A 648 26.93 -17.91 -25.28
C GLU A 648 25.52 -18.17 -24.73
N TRP A 649 25.33 -17.94 -23.42
CA TRP A 649 24.03 -18.05 -22.78
C TRP A 649 23.00 -17.07 -23.37
N ASN A 650 23.39 -15.80 -23.50
CA ASN A 650 22.54 -14.79 -24.13
C ASN A 650 22.21 -15.15 -25.59
N GLN A 651 23.17 -15.71 -26.34
CA GLN A 651 22.95 -16.19 -27.72
C GLN A 651 21.96 -17.37 -27.79
N VAL A 652 22.05 -18.33 -26.88
CA VAL A 652 21.09 -19.46 -26.81
C VAL A 652 19.66 -18.97 -26.61
N LYS A 653 19.46 -17.98 -25.73
CA LYS A 653 18.12 -17.41 -25.48
C LYS A 653 17.63 -16.56 -26.66
N LEU A 654 18.49 -15.73 -27.25
CA LEU A 654 18.14 -14.88 -28.40
C LEU A 654 17.82 -15.69 -29.66
N GLN A 655 18.54 -16.78 -29.94
CA GLN A 655 18.21 -17.68 -31.05
C GLN A 655 16.79 -18.22 -30.94
N ARG A 656 16.33 -18.58 -29.73
CA ARG A 656 14.95 -19.04 -29.52
C ARG A 656 13.91 -17.94 -29.75
N ILE A 657 14.21 -16.70 -29.38
CA ILE A 657 13.31 -15.55 -29.55
C ILE A 657 13.13 -15.23 -31.04
N TYR A 658 14.20 -15.23 -31.82
CA TYR A 658 14.15 -14.81 -33.23
C TYR A 658 13.87 -15.95 -34.20
N GLY A 659 14.26 -17.19 -33.86
CA GLY A 659 14.08 -18.39 -34.69
C GLY A 659 15.40 -18.82 -35.30
#